data_AF-A0A7Y4NR21-F1
#
_entry.id   AF-A0A7Y4NR21-F1
#
_cell.length_a   1.000
_cell.length_b   1.000
_cell.length_c   1.000
_cell.angle_alpha   90.00
_cell.angle_beta   90.00
_cell.angle_gamma   90.00
#
_symmetry.space_group_name_H-M   'P 1'
#
loop_
_entity.id
_entity.type
_entity.pdbx_description
1 polymer ?
#
loop_
_entity_poly.entity_id
_entity_poly.type
_entity_poly.pdbx_seq_one_letter_code
_entity_poly.pdbx_strand_id
1 'polypeptide(L)'
;MLRAPWVLALAVLVASDAWAQDDENDGGIRQPERLTVGMGDQFLGQLGPDENSLLFVSNRDIATEVFVQDLEKGRERRLFDEGADVTWPRISPDGKQLLYISFRTQAGGQLCVRELPEAKERRCLEEETSALQAEWIDDTHIALVSRATIQGDLRLSKVALGAAWHVTPLLERNLTSPTFSPDGRWLVYVPVERSVRQVGPGFAARAAPHLEAVRLDVPGAAPVPLTLDIPGKTGQPVFARDGRSLYVVQFFTDSNGDGEIDASDSGVLFRVPFSPERDDAPAQATATSPDQLTSQGWNCEYPSPTAASLITTCSRGQSLDVYRLPLDGQVPGEWDVPRLNEELGMVGRRADQLLLYRQRLLLEKRPKLRRLLMMRLSQLHLAYGDFDAADFYARHMHTVEDPATAGLSEPLRLLIAHRRALKERDRGRMVDELQEAERQRMAALDPAAAPSPPSAVYQHVLRSELAQSAGDFTLARQELETAQLTDTTPRAVLEAWYEQADALYRELDDREALSAAGLQLSRNKVFKADDQLDFARAAVRALYRGRPWAEADATMAQALAAEPPGTPYAFALELGRRVNALHEERPPRPVRDALVAFYKQQQDPLRRRVVVQDTAERAASLGADGVMEDLATLYIDDTPSGTEERRRAERLFRRALLGRAYRRMGRDRMDEARADFDLVTRRTGSLESAVESMSLRLRAGVAPEVVMKEVTTEVPSKAKSLSHFVKAYVTTRRLSKLDDDAHAQAVKTGLAELRAAWQELKNQREVQALMGAIHHEDFLRGHNPAAAERANRHYLVALDLVRNNPRYKAMILGALGLLHTQVGNHHIALGYLDERDKLPYADSAAGLSVALARARALLHVNREVEAAQSAEKALSMVEAAPKLARFIPLVMDRAALYNLAAGRFEQALALYDRALPGIEASPRDEQGLRNRLVMRLARCAAALGADKPQRTLEDLDQVDRELATPAVRATLKQAHATPAFVHRAYRIIAAGLRANAETRLGRVDAAARALEQRRALFLEQFDESDRDEDIRAVTLAELRLAENAVDQRNPARTAQWLGKALEHADSLMARTHAPVDAGQLDVLWFAAQLQSEDRTRMPFDVPQRMSQARRTLIEQRDPAWRAWLAWFNIYLALSGTEGSLPVAAEKPDATQDARTEAEHIR
;
A
#
# COMPACT_ATOMS: atom_id res chain seq x y z
N MET A 1 20.86 30.20 -29.72
CA MET A 1 21.87 29.14 -29.46
C MET A 1 21.57 28.55 -28.10
N LEU A 2 20.63 27.59 -28.07
CA LEU A 2 20.84 26.15 -27.92
C LEU A 2 21.05 25.74 -26.45
N ARG A 3 19.92 25.55 -25.74
CA ARG A 3 19.80 24.78 -24.50
C ARG A 3 18.88 23.60 -24.79
N ALA A 4 19.44 22.39 -24.76
CA ALA A 4 18.71 21.14 -24.82
C ALA A 4 19.04 20.34 -23.57
N PRO A 5 18.06 20.08 -22.68
CA PRO A 5 18.12 18.89 -21.85
C PRO A 5 16.72 18.26 -21.69
N TRP A 6 16.22 17.54 -22.71
CA TRP A 6 14.94 16.80 -22.62
C TRP A 6 14.98 15.38 -23.21
N VAL A 7 16.13 14.88 -23.66
CA VAL A 7 16.20 13.59 -24.39
C VAL A 7 16.80 12.45 -23.55
N LEU A 8 17.53 12.73 -22.46
CA LEU A 8 18.19 11.69 -21.65
C LEU A 8 17.30 11.06 -20.56
N ALA A 9 16.15 11.65 -20.24
CA ALA A 9 15.23 11.10 -19.23
C ALA A 9 14.26 10.03 -19.78
N LEU A 10 14.06 9.94 -21.11
CA LEU A 10 13.12 8.97 -21.71
C LEU A 10 13.75 7.60 -21.97
N ALA A 11 15.07 7.51 -22.19
CA ALA A 11 15.73 6.26 -22.57
C ALA A 11 16.00 5.33 -21.37
N VAL A 12 16.11 5.87 -20.15
CA VAL A 12 16.32 5.08 -18.93
C VAL A 12 15.00 4.52 -18.38
N LEU A 13 13.85 5.14 -18.66
CA LEU A 13 12.54 4.61 -18.28
C LEU A 13 12.11 3.43 -19.16
N VAL A 14 12.37 3.47 -20.47
CA VAL A 14 11.88 2.44 -21.41
C VAL A 14 12.70 1.13 -21.37
N ALA A 15 13.97 1.16 -20.96
CA ALA A 15 14.80 -0.04 -20.83
C ALA A 15 14.64 -0.76 -19.47
N SER A 16 14.18 -0.07 -18.42
CA SER A 16 13.76 -0.70 -17.16
C SER A 16 12.29 -1.15 -17.17
N ASP A 17 11.45 -0.53 -18.00
CA ASP A 17 10.02 -0.90 -18.13
C ASP A 17 9.77 -2.15 -19.00
N ALA A 18 10.79 -2.67 -19.70
CA ALA A 18 10.69 -4.01 -20.29
C ALA A 18 10.63 -5.11 -19.21
N TRP A 19 11.00 -4.78 -17.96
CA TRP A 19 10.99 -5.66 -16.79
C TRP A 19 10.02 -5.19 -15.70
N ALA A 20 9.19 -4.17 -15.99
CA ALA A 20 7.90 -4.03 -15.33
C ALA A 20 6.98 -5.13 -15.88
N GLN A 21 7.31 -6.39 -15.55
CA GLN A 21 6.34 -7.47 -15.61
C GLN A 21 5.13 -6.98 -14.84
N ASP A 22 3.98 -6.92 -15.51
CA ASP A 22 2.72 -7.01 -14.80
C ASP A 22 2.91 -8.13 -13.77
N ASP A 23 2.71 -7.84 -12.48
CA ASP A 23 2.39 -8.90 -11.53
C ASP A 23 1.00 -9.44 -11.97
N GLU A 24 0.78 -9.93 -13.19
CA GLU A 24 -0.28 -10.90 -13.44
C GLU A 24 0.31 -12.27 -13.07
N ASN A 25 -0.54 -13.23 -12.69
CA ASN A 25 -0.05 -14.58 -12.39
C ASN A 25 0.49 -15.20 -13.70
N ASP A 26 1.78 -15.02 -13.96
CA ASP A 26 2.45 -15.42 -15.20
C ASP A 26 2.59 -16.95 -15.36
N GLY A 27 2.32 -17.69 -14.28
CA GLY A 27 2.21 -19.15 -14.24
C GLY A 27 0.95 -19.58 -13.47
N GLY A 28 0.57 -20.84 -13.57
CA GLY A 28 -0.56 -21.45 -12.87
C GLY A 28 -0.38 -21.63 -11.36
N ILE A 29 0.65 -21.05 -10.73
CA ILE A 29 0.86 -21.13 -9.28
C ILE A 29 -0.24 -20.37 -8.54
N ARG A 30 -0.64 -20.85 -7.37
CA ARG A 30 -1.63 -20.18 -6.53
C ARG A 30 -0.98 -18.97 -5.86
N GLN A 31 -1.77 -17.91 -5.68
CA GLN A 31 -1.33 -16.69 -5.00
C GLN A 31 -2.02 -16.63 -3.63
N PRO A 32 -1.28 -16.37 -2.52
CA PRO A 32 -1.85 -16.05 -1.23
C PRO A 32 -2.96 -14.98 -1.31
N GLU A 33 -4.07 -15.24 -0.62
CA GLU A 33 -5.25 -14.37 -0.56
C GLU A 33 -5.15 -13.44 0.65
N ARG A 34 -5.02 -12.13 0.43
CA ARG A 34 -4.98 -11.13 1.52
C ARG A 34 -6.34 -11.07 2.23
N LEU A 35 -6.34 -11.21 3.56
CA LEU A 35 -7.55 -11.17 4.39
C LEU A 35 -7.78 -9.83 5.09
N THR A 36 -6.72 -9.07 5.32
CA THR A 36 -6.73 -7.78 6.03
C THR A 36 -6.38 -6.63 5.11
N VAL A 37 -6.97 -5.46 5.34
CA VAL A 37 -6.67 -4.20 4.62
C VAL A 37 -6.75 -3.03 5.60
N GLY A 38 -5.90 -2.00 5.49
CA GLY A 38 -5.94 -0.86 6.41
C GLY A 38 -4.67 -0.01 6.42
N MET A 39 -4.63 0.99 7.31
CA MET A 39 -3.53 1.97 7.42
C MET A 39 -2.44 1.57 8.42
N GLY A 40 -2.63 0.50 9.18
CA GLY A 40 -1.62 -0.07 10.08
C GLY A 40 -1.25 -1.49 9.65
N ASP A 41 -0.14 -1.97 10.19
CA ASP A 41 0.28 -3.36 10.09
C ASP A 41 -0.75 -4.27 10.76
N GLN A 42 -0.99 -5.41 10.13
CA GLN A 42 -1.94 -6.42 10.58
C GLN A 42 -1.27 -7.78 10.57
N PHE A 43 -1.15 -8.40 11.74
CA PHE A 43 -0.28 -9.57 11.93
C PHE A 43 -0.84 -10.55 12.96
N LEU A 44 -0.21 -11.73 13.05
CA LEU A 44 -0.59 -12.83 13.96
C LEU A 44 -2.06 -13.27 13.80
N GLY A 45 -2.54 -13.30 12.56
CA GLY A 45 -3.91 -13.67 12.23
C GLY A 45 -4.24 -15.13 12.54
N GLN A 46 -5.44 -15.37 13.10
CA GLN A 46 -5.98 -16.68 13.43
C GLN A 46 -7.46 -16.75 13.08
N LEU A 47 -7.87 -17.84 12.43
CA LEU A 47 -9.29 -18.12 12.23
C LEU A 47 -9.90 -18.77 13.46
N GLY A 48 -11.10 -18.31 13.82
CA GLY A 48 -11.96 -18.96 14.79
C GLY A 48 -12.48 -20.31 14.26
N PRO A 49 -13.10 -21.13 15.12
CA PRO A 49 -13.64 -22.44 14.73
C PRO A 49 -14.71 -22.39 13.64
N ASP A 50 -15.30 -21.22 13.39
CA ASP A 50 -16.30 -20.98 12.35
C ASP A 50 -15.69 -20.78 10.95
N GLU A 51 -14.35 -20.74 10.83
CA GLU A 51 -13.58 -20.44 9.60
C GLU A 51 -13.99 -19.11 8.91
N ASN A 52 -14.70 -18.23 9.65
CA ASN A 52 -15.21 -16.96 9.17
C ASN A 52 -14.80 -15.78 10.06
N SER A 53 -14.55 -15.99 11.35
CA SER A 53 -14.08 -14.97 12.27
C SER A 53 -12.55 -14.94 12.28
N LEU A 54 -11.94 -13.90 11.72
CA LEU A 54 -10.50 -13.68 11.77
C LEU A 54 -10.14 -12.79 12.96
N LEU A 55 -9.36 -13.30 13.90
CA LEU A 55 -8.70 -12.49 14.94
C LEU A 55 -7.30 -12.12 14.47
N PHE A 56 -6.87 -10.89 14.70
CA PHE A 56 -5.54 -10.41 14.32
C PHE A 56 -5.11 -9.23 15.20
N VAL A 57 -3.82 -8.92 15.21
CA VAL A 57 -3.27 -7.73 15.87
C VAL A 57 -3.17 -6.61 14.87
N SER A 58 -3.50 -5.38 15.27
CA SER A 58 -3.25 -4.18 14.46
C SER A 58 -2.63 -3.06 15.29
N ASN A 59 -1.68 -2.33 14.69
CA ASN A 59 -1.05 -1.13 15.28
C ASN A 59 -1.65 0.18 14.74
N ARG A 60 -2.85 0.13 14.13
CA ARG A 60 -3.47 1.28 13.46
C ARG A 60 -3.73 2.49 14.38
N ASP A 61 -3.90 2.24 15.68
CA ASP A 61 -4.21 3.24 16.69
C ASP A 61 -2.98 3.53 17.59
N ILE A 62 -1.76 3.37 17.02
CA ILE A 62 -0.44 3.51 17.66
C ILE A 62 -0.12 2.35 18.59
N ALA A 63 -1.02 2.01 19.52
CA ALA A 63 -0.88 0.83 20.37
C ALA A 63 -1.24 -0.45 19.58
N THR A 64 -0.63 -1.59 19.93
CA THR A 64 -1.04 -2.87 19.35
C THR A 64 -2.29 -3.40 20.04
N GLU A 65 -3.37 -3.56 19.28
CA GLU A 65 -4.66 -4.04 19.79
C GLU A 65 -5.14 -5.27 19.03
N VAL A 66 -6.02 -6.05 19.66
CA VAL A 66 -6.62 -7.24 19.04
C VAL A 66 -7.94 -6.86 18.37
N PHE A 67 -8.05 -7.19 17.09
CA PHE A 67 -9.23 -7.00 16.27
C PHE A 67 -9.86 -8.34 15.90
N VAL A 68 -11.16 -8.30 15.59
CA VAL A 68 -11.90 -9.41 14.99
C VAL A 68 -12.61 -8.92 13.74
N GLN A 69 -12.58 -9.73 12.68
CA GLN A 69 -13.21 -9.45 11.39
C GLN A 69 -14.02 -10.66 10.93
N ASP A 70 -15.29 -10.42 10.58
CA ASP A 70 -16.11 -11.39 9.84
C ASP A 70 -15.67 -11.37 8.37
N LEU A 71 -15.14 -12.48 7.84
CA LEU A 71 -14.59 -12.53 6.48
C LEU A 71 -15.65 -12.32 5.39
N GLU A 72 -16.92 -12.67 5.65
CA GLU A 72 -18.04 -12.48 4.71
C GLU A 72 -18.65 -11.08 4.78
N LYS A 73 -19.00 -10.61 5.99
CA LYS A 73 -19.66 -9.30 6.19
C LYS A 73 -18.68 -8.14 6.13
N GLY A 74 -17.42 -8.46 6.41
CA GLY A 74 -16.27 -7.61 6.27
C GLY A 74 -16.11 -6.51 7.31
N ARG A 75 -16.88 -6.58 8.39
CA ARG A 75 -16.83 -5.65 9.52
C ARG A 75 -15.73 -6.07 10.47
N GLU A 76 -14.64 -5.31 10.47
CA GLU A 76 -13.63 -5.39 11.50
C GLU A 76 -14.08 -4.57 12.72
N ARG A 77 -13.74 -5.04 13.91
CA ARG A 77 -13.94 -4.27 15.14
C ARG A 77 -12.82 -4.59 16.10
N ARG A 78 -12.46 -3.62 16.93
CA ARG A 78 -11.66 -3.89 18.12
C ARG A 78 -12.37 -4.93 18.97
N LEU A 79 -11.65 -5.98 19.38
CA LEU A 79 -12.23 -7.07 20.15
C LEU A 79 -12.45 -6.64 21.61
N PHE A 80 -11.45 -5.97 22.20
CA PHE A 80 -11.52 -5.34 23.52
C PHE A 80 -10.51 -4.18 23.61
N ASP A 81 -10.72 -3.27 24.57
CA ASP A 81 -9.78 -2.21 24.92
C ASP A 81 -8.96 -2.63 26.14
N GLU A 82 -7.65 -2.79 26.00
CA GLU A 82 -6.76 -3.08 27.12
C GLU A 82 -6.23 -1.81 27.80
N GLY A 83 -6.24 -0.67 27.10
CA GLY A 83 -5.61 0.58 27.51
C GLY A 83 -4.08 0.56 27.49
N ALA A 84 -3.47 -0.43 26.84
CA ALA A 84 -2.03 -0.62 26.67
C ALA A 84 -1.76 -1.61 25.52
N ASP A 85 -0.49 -1.78 25.13
CA ASP A 85 -0.11 -2.75 24.11
C ASP A 85 -0.51 -4.19 24.51
N VAL A 86 -1.03 -4.90 23.51
CA VAL A 86 -1.34 -6.32 23.55
C VAL A 86 -0.55 -7.04 22.47
N THR A 87 0.11 -8.14 22.85
CA THR A 87 0.87 -8.97 21.90
C THR A 87 0.53 -10.45 22.06
N TRP A 88 0.95 -11.24 21.06
CA TRP A 88 0.89 -12.71 21.09
C TRP A 88 -0.50 -13.33 21.37
N PRO A 89 -1.59 -12.90 20.71
CA PRO A 89 -2.90 -13.50 20.93
C PRO A 89 -2.90 -14.96 20.45
N ARG A 90 -3.55 -15.88 21.19
CA ARG A 90 -3.83 -17.26 20.74
C ARG A 90 -5.21 -17.74 21.17
N ILE A 91 -5.96 -18.31 20.24
CA ILE A 91 -7.27 -18.92 20.49
C ILE A 91 -7.07 -20.31 21.09
N SER A 92 -7.83 -20.66 22.14
CA SER A 92 -7.80 -22.00 22.73
C SER A 92 -8.21 -23.08 21.72
N PRO A 93 -7.79 -24.34 21.90
CA PRO A 93 -8.18 -25.43 21.00
C PRO A 93 -9.70 -25.57 20.85
N ASP A 94 -10.47 -25.38 21.94
CA ASP A 94 -11.93 -25.37 21.92
C ASP A 94 -12.59 -24.08 21.37
N GLY A 95 -11.80 -23.04 21.09
CA GLY A 95 -12.26 -21.77 20.54
C GLY A 95 -12.97 -20.83 21.52
N LYS A 96 -13.03 -21.16 22.82
CA LYS A 96 -13.77 -20.38 23.82
C LYS A 96 -12.94 -19.36 24.57
N GLN A 97 -11.62 -19.43 24.49
CA GLN A 97 -10.73 -18.55 25.23
C GLN A 97 -9.67 -17.94 24.32
N LEU A 98 -9.26 -16.73 24.68
CA LEU A 98 -8.17 -16.00 24.05
C LEU A 98 -7.10 -15.74 25.11
N LEU A 99 -5.91 -16.31 24.93
CA LEU A 99 -4.73 -15.86 25.66
C LEU A 99 -4.06 -14.70 24.92
N TYR A 100 -3.38 -13.83 25.65
CA TYR A 100 -2.59 -12.72 25.13
C TYR A 100 -1.61 -12.22 26.21
N ILE A 101 -0.62 -11.41 25.79
CA ILE A 101 0.32 -10.73 26.68
C ILE A 101 -0.10 -9.26 26.79
N SER A 102 -0.32 -8.78 28.01
CA SER A 102 -0.73 -7.40 28.32
C SER A 102 0.43 -6.62 28.93
N PHE A 103 0.65 -5.40 28.47
CA PHE A 103 1.63 -4.47 29.03
C PHE A 103 0.98 -3.41 29.96
N ARG A 104 -0.29 -3.60 30.33
CA ARG A 104 -1.07 -2.63 31.12
C ARG A 104 -0.52 -2.41 32.53
N THR A 105 -0.20 -3.49 33.22
CA THR A 105 0.17 -3.48 34.66
C THR A 105 1.64 -3.83 34.88
N GLN A 106 2.24 -4.62 33.99
CA GLN A 106 3.63 -5.07 34.07
C GLN A 106 4.34 -4.75 32.76
N ALA A 107 5.36 -3.88 32.82
CA ALA A 107 6.13 -3.48 31.64
C ALA A 107 6.91 -4.64 30.99
N GLY A 108 7.19 -5.71 31.75
CA GLY A 108 7.78 -6.94 31.23
C GLY A 108 6.83 -7.84 30.44
N GLY A 109 5.51 -7.55 30.45
CA GLY A 109 4.46 -8.36 29.86
C GLY A 109 3.81 -9.33 30.86
N GLN A 110 2.49 -9.31 30.94
CA GLN A 110 1.65 -10.16 31.80
C GLN A 110 0.82 -11.14 30.97
N LEU A 111 0.85 -12.44 31.29
CA LEU A 111 -0.03 -13.43 30.67
C LEU A 111 -1.48 -13.21 31.11
N CYS A 112 -2.39 -13.07 30.14
CA CYS A 112 -3.81 -12.87 30.37
C CYS A 112 -4.67 -13.79 29.49
N VAL A 113 -5.88 -14.09 29.97
CA VAL A 113 -6.91 -14.87 29.27
C VAL A 113 -8.25 -14.12 29.35
N ARG A 114 -9.03 -14.20 28.28
CA ARG A 114 -10.41 -13.70 28.16
C ARG A 114 -11.32 -14.74 27.49
N GLU A 115 -12.62 -14.66 27.72
CA GLU A 115 -13.62 -15.52 27.10
C GLU A 115 -14.06 -15.00 25.72
N LEU A 116 -14.07 -15.86 24.70
CA LEU A 116 -14.56 -15.58 23.36
C LEU A 116 -16.05 -15.97 23.21
N PRO A 117 -16.81 -15.34 22.29
CA PRO A 117 -16.38 -14.37 21.27
C PRO A 117 -16.41 -12.89 21.70
N GLU A 118 -16.98 -12.54 22.85
CA GLU A 118 -17.07 -11.13 23.30
C GLU A 118 -15.82 -10.59 24.01
N ALA A 119 -14.80 -11.41 24.25
CA ALA A 119 -13.60 -11.08 25.03
C ALA A 119 -13.92 -10.54 26.44
N LYS A 120 -14.92 -11.15 27.07
CA LYS A 120 -15.35 -10.84 28.45
C LYS A 120 -14.39 -11.47 29.45
N GLU A 121 -14.47 -10.99 30.70
CA GLU A 121 -13.74 -11.51 31.87
C GLU A 121 -12.21 -11.59 31.69
N ARG A 122 -11.51 -10.52 32.10
CA ARG A 122 -10.04 -10.48 32.10
C ARG A 122 -9.50 -11.21 33.32
N ARG A 123 -8.76 -12.30 33.09
CA ARG A 123 -8.01 -13.02 34.13
C ARG A 123 -6.54 -13.04 33.75
N CYS A 124 -5.65 -12.70 34.68
CA CYS A 124 -4.22 -12.61 34.38
C CYS A 124 -3.39 -13.23 35.49
N LEU A 125 -2.18 -13.65 35.14
CA LEU A 125 -1.21 -14.17 36.08
C LEU A 125 -0.71 -13.03 36.98
N GLU A 126 -0.93 -13.14 38.29
CA GLU A 126 -0.55 -12.09 39.25
C GLU A 126 0.97 -11.98 39.44
N GLU A 127 1.68 -13.11 39.38
CA GLU A 127 3.13 -13.15 39.49
C GLU A 127 3.82 -12.40 38.34
N GLU A 128 4.82 -11.59 38.66
CA GLU A 128 5.63 -10.90 37.66
C GLU A 128 6.53 -11.90 36.93
N THR A 129 6.21 -12.16 35.67
CA THR A 129 6.87 -13.20 34.89
C THR A 129 7.66 -12.67 33.70
N SER A 130 7.49 -11.41 33.31
CA SER A 130 8.04 -10.85 32.06
C SER A 130 7.78 -11.78 30.86
N ALA A 131 6.50 -11.97 30.54
CA ALA A 131 6.03 -12.87 29.50
C ALA A 131 6.44 -12.40 28.09
N LEU A 132 6.98 -13.31 27.29
CA LEU A 132 7.41 -13.01 25.91
C LEU A 132 6.58 -13.75 24.85
N GLN A 133 6.26 -15.02 25.11
CA GLN A 133 5.43 -15.84 24.24
C GLN A 133 4.58 -16.77 25.10
N ALA A 134 3.39 -17.11 24.62
CA ALA A 134 2.52 -18.08 25.26
C ALA A 134 1.76 -18.89 24.21
N GLU A 135 1.57 -20.18 24.46
CA GLU A 135 0.85 -21.09 23.58
C GLU A 135 -0.01 -22.05 24.41
N TRP A 136 -1.15 -22.46 23.87
CA TRP A 136 -2.02 -23.44 24.52
C TRP A 136 -1.40 -24.84 24.44
N ILE A 137 -1.40 -25.56 25.56
CA ILE A 137 -1.11 -27.00 25.60
C ILE A 137 -2.43 -27.77 25.40
N ASP A 138 -3.46 -27.36 26.12
CA ASP A 138 -4.83 -27.84 26.05
C ASP A 138 -5.78 -26.72 26.54
N ASP A 139 -7.08 -26.98 26.67
CA ASP A 139 -8.08 -25.97 27.07
C ASP A 139 -7.90 -25.40 28.50
N THR A 140 -7.02 -26.01 29.32
CA THR A 140 -6.80 -25.65 30.73
C THR A 140 -5.35 -25.39 31.08
N HIS A 141 -4.42 -25.55 30.14
CA HIS A 141 -2.99 -25.40 30.38
C HIS A 141 -2.31 -24.55 29.30
N ILE A 142 -1.46 -23.63 29.72
CA ILE A 142 -0.68 -22.74 28.86
C ILE A 142 0.81 -22.99 29.06
N ALA A 143 1.56 -23.01 27.97
CA ALA A 143 3.01 -22.94 27.99
C ALA A 143 3.44 -21.48 27.92
N LEU A 144 4.19 -21.02 28.91
CA LEU A 144 4.65 -19.64 29.06
C LEU A 144 6.17 -19.57 28.90
N VAL A 145 6.62 -18.82 27.90
CA VAL A 145 8.03 -18.41 27.76
C VAL A 145 8.21 -17.08 28.48
N SER A 146 9.08 -17.10 29.49
CA SER A 146 9.35 -15.95 30.35
C SER A 146 10.86 -15.77 30.56
N ARG A 147 11.25 -14.62 31.11
CA ARG A 147 12.63 -14.38 31.57
C ARG A 147 12.65 -13.62 32.89
N ALA A 148 13.63 -13.88 33.75
CA ALA A 148 13.74 -13.20 35.03
C ALA A 148 14.29 -11.77 34.90
N THR A 149 15.19 -11.54 33.94
CA THR A 149 15.80 -10.24 33.66
C THR A 149 15.95 -10.07 32.15
N ILE A 150 16.14 -8.83 31.67
CA ILE A 150 16.35 -8.55 30.24
C ILE A 150 17.55 -9.34 29.67
N GLN A 151 18.57 -9.59 30.50
CA GLN A 151 19.80 -10.33 30.14
C GLN A 151 19.76 -11.82 30.54
N GLY A 152 18.64 -12.30 31.11
CA GLY A 152 18.50 -13.67 31.60
C GLY A 152 18.12 -14.66 30.50
N ASP A 153 18.34 -15.96 30.77
CA ASP A 153 17.85 -17.01 29.88
C ASP A 153 16.33 -17.06 29.87
N LEU A 154 15.80 -17.52 28.75
CA LEU A 154 14.40 -17.85 28.60
C LEU A 154 14.11 -19.16 29.34
N ARG A 155 12.96 -19.23 29.99
CA ARG A 155 12.46 -20.44 30.66
C ARG A 155 11.08 -20.79 30.15
N LEU A 156 10.80 -22.09 30.06
CA LEU A 156 9.50 -22.61 29.70
C LEU A 156 8.77 -23.13 30.95
N SER A 157 7.62 -22.54 31.24
CA SER A 157 6.77 -22.92 32.37
C SER A 157 5.40 -23.36 31.90
N LYS A 158 4.78 -24.30 32.63
CA LYS A 158 3.38 -24.68 32.46
C LYS A 158 2.54 -23.88 33.44
N VAL A 159 1.47 -23.26 32.94
CA VAL A 159 0.49 -22.51 33.72
C VAL A 159 -0.82 -23.28 33.70
N ALA A 160 -1.27 -23.76 34.85
CA ALA A 160 -2.56 -24.42 35.00
C ALA A 160 -3.66 -23.41 35.33
N LEU A 161 -4.71 -23.38 34.52
CA LEU A 161 -5.86 -22.48 34.69
C LEU A 161 -6.88 -23.12 35.65
N GLY A 162 -6.87 -22.68 36.90
CA GLY A 162 -7.85 -23.08 37.93
C GLY A 162 -8.54 -21.86 38.55
N ALA A 163 -9.09 -22.01 39.76
CA ALA A 163 -9.55 -20.85 40.55
C ALA A 163 -8.38 -19.89 40.84
N ALA A 164 -7.22 -20.44 41.20
CA ALA A 164 -5.92 -19.78 41.18
C ALA A 164 -5.07 -20.35 40.04
N TRP A 165 -4.22 -19.53 39.43
CA TRP A 165 -3.29 -19.98 38.41
C TRP A 165 -2.01 -20.47 39.07
N HIS A 166 -1.54 -21.66 38.66
CA HIS A 166 -0.32 -22.24 39.20
C HIS A 166 0.72 -22.37 38.09
N VAL A 167 1.92 -21.84 38.36
CA VAL A 167 3.06 -21.88 37.45
C VAL A 167 4.04 -22.95 37.92
N THR A 168 4.39 -23.88 37.05
CA THR A 168 5.44 -24.88 37.31
C THR A 168 6.45 -24.89 36.18
N PRO A 169 7.74 -25.18 36.44
CA PRO A 169 8.70 -25.40 35.36
C PRO A 169 8.25 -26.56 34.47
N LEU A 170 8.25 -26.35 33.15
CA LEU A 170 7.93 -27.40 32.18
C LEU A 170 9.20 -28.01 31.60
N LEU A 171 10.16 -27.17 31.22
CA LEU A 171 11.46 -27.57 30.69
C LEU A 171 12.53 -26.53 31.04
N GLU A 172 13.59 -26.95 31.73
CA GLU A 172 14.74 -26.10 32.03
C GLU A 172 15.67 -26.00 30.80
N ARG A 173 15.27 -25.18 29.82
CA ARG A 173 16.04 -24.90 28.61
C ARG A 173 15.84 -23.46 28.15
N ASN A 174 16.90 -22.87 27.61
CA ASN A 174 16.84 -21.58 26.93
C ASN A 174 16.26 -21.79 25.53
N LEU A 175 15.02 -21.35 25.29
CA LEU A 175 14.27 -21.64 24.07
C LEU A 175 13.25 -20.55 23.71
N THR A 176 12.78 -20.57 22.46
CA THR A 176 11.65 -19.78 21.95
C THR A 176 10.73 -20.64 21.09
N SER A 177 9.56 -20.07 20.77
CA SER A 177 8.56 -20.61 19.83
C SER A 177 8.17 -22.06 20.12
N PRO A 178 7.74 -22.40 21.36
CA PRO A 178 7.30 -23.75 21.67
C PRO A 178 6.00 -24.10 20.95
N THR A 179 5.86 -25.33 20.48
CA THR A 179 4.60 -25.85 19.93
C THR A 179 4.38 -27.29 20.37
N PHE A 180 3.12 -27.66 20.56
CA PHE A 180 2.73 -28.97 21.09
C PHE A 180 2.00 -29.77 20.02
N SER A 181 2.26 -31.07 19.96
CA SER A 181 1.44 -31.95 19.14
C SER A 181 0.00 -31.96 19.69
N PRO A 182 -1.03 -32.11 18.84
CA PRO A 182 -2.42 -32.10 19.29
C PRO A 182 -2.77 -33.17 20.34
N ASP A 183 -1.99 -34.26 20.42
CA ASP A 183 -2.12 -35.30 21.43
C ASP A 183 -1.36 -35.01 22.73
N GLY A 184 -0.64 -33.89 22.82
CA GLY A 184 0.13 -33.45 23.99
C GLY A 184 1.43 -34.22 24.24
N ARG A 185 1.80 -35.18 23.39
CA ARG A 185 2.97 -36.06 23.61
C ARG A 185 4.30 -35.38 23.29
N TRP A 186 4.32 -34.50 22.30
CA TRP A 186 5.54 -33.86 21.79
C TRP A 186 5.52 -32.36 21.99
N LEU A 187 6.67 -31.83 22.39
CA LEU A 187 7.00 -30.41 22.37
C LEU A 187 8.12 -30.19 21.36
N VAL A 188 7.93 -29.27 20.41
CA VAL A 188 8.96 -28.82 19.47
C VAL A 188 9.24 -27.33 19.71
N TYR A 189 10.51 -26.92 19.71
CA TYR A 189 10.90 -25.53 19.94
C TYR A 189 12.19 -25.16 19.22
N VAL A 190 12.51 -23.86 19.24
CA VAL A 190 13.78 -23.31 18.75
C VAL A 190 14.71 -23.07 19.95
N PRO A 191 15.83 -23.81 20.08
CA PRO A 191 16.82 -23.57 21.13
C PRO A 191 17.49 -22.19 20.96
N VAL A 192 17.84 -21.55 22.08
CA VAL A 192 18.57 -20.29 22.10
C VAL A 192 19.95 -20.48 22.71
N GLU A 193 20.98 -20.24 21.91
CA GLU A 193 22.38 -20.34 22.30
C GLU A 193 22.93 -18.99 22.76
N ARG A 194 23.77 -19.01 23.81
CA ARG A 194 24.54 -17.84 24.23
C ARG A 194 25.81 -17.76 23.39
N SER A 195 25.94 -16.70 22.58
CA SER A 195 27.14 -16.49 21.76
C SER A 195 28.38 -16.07 22.57
N VAL A 196 28.21 -15.56 23.80
CA VAL A 196 29.32 -15.17 24.70
C VAL A 196 29.07 -15.69 26.13
N ARG A 197 30.08 -16.33 26.74
CA ARG A 197 30.01 -16.87 28.12
C ARG A 197 30.30 -15.83 29.22
N GLN A 198 30.87 -14.66 28.90
CA GLN A 198 31.22 -13.59 29.85
C GLN A 198 30.64 -12.24 29.44
N VAL A 199 30.17 -11.49 30.43
CA VAL A 199 29.37 -10.26 30.32
C VAL A 199 30.24 -9.07 29.90
N GLY A 200 30.05 -8.62 28.66
CA GLY A 200 30.12 -7.20 28.31
C GLY A 200 28.68 -6.67 28.09
N PRO A 201 28.47 -5.36 27.88
CA PRO A 201 27.13 -4.78 27.69
C PRO A 201 26.39 -5.28 26.43
N GLY A 202 27.03 -6.06 25.55
CA GLY A 202 26.39 -6.77 24.44
C GLY A 202 26.16 -8.25 24.78
N PHE A 203 24.91 -8.63 25.01
CA PHE A 203 24.48 -10.03 25.04
C PHE A 203 23.87 -10.36 23.68
N ALA A 204 24.47 -11.28 22.91
CA ALA A 204 23.86 -11.83 21.71
C ALA A 204 23.37 -13.26 22.01
N ALA A 205 22.06 -13.40 22.25
CA ALA A 205 21.39 -14.69 22.16
C ALA A 205 21.08 -14.96 20.69
N ARG A 206 21.44 -16.13 20.19
CA ARG A 206 21.16 -16.53 18.81
C ARG A 206 20.30 -17.79 18.80
N ALA A 207 19.26 -17.78 17.98
CA ALA A 207 18.52 -19.01 17.69
C ALA A 207 19.47 -20.05 17.09
N ALA A 208 19.39 -21.28 17.59
CA ALA A 208 20.14 -22.40 17.05
C ALA A 208 19.70 -22.67 15.59
N PRO A 209 20.57 -23.26 14.75
CA PRO A 209 20.26 -23.56 13.35
C PRO A 209 19.32 -24.77 13.17
N HIS A 210 18.82 -25.36 14.25
CA HIS A 210 17.97 -26.55 14.26
C HIS A 210 16.85 -26.40 15.29
N LEU A 211 15.83 -27.25 15.18
CA LEU A 211 14.78 -27.38 16.18
C LEU A 211 15.14 -28.49 17.18
N GLU A 212 14.54 -28.50 18.36
CA GLU A 212 14.59 -29.63 19.28
C GLU A 212 13.18 -30.16 19.54
N ALA A 213 13.03 -31.48 19.62
CA ALA A 213 11.79 -32.16 19.96
C ALA A 213 11.95 -32.96 21.26
N VAL A 214 11.01 -32.82 22.19
CA VAL A 214 11.02 -33.50 23.50
C VAL A 214 9.71 -34.27 23.68
N ARG A 215 9.79 -35.50 24.21
CA ARG A 215 8.60 -36.23 24.67
C ARG A 215 8.21 -35.78 26.06
N LEU A 216 6.95 -35.39 26.23
CA LEU A 216 6.41 -34.92 27.50
C LEU A 216 5.76 -36.04 28.32
N ASP A 217 5.30 -37.10 27.66
CA ASP A 217 4.71 -38.29 28.28
C ASP A 217 5.77 -39.29 28.81
N VAL A 218 7.06 -39.04 28.58
CA VAL A 218 8.18 -39.79 29.19
C VAL A 218 8.98 -38.87 30.11
N PRO A 219 8.89 -39.04 31.44
CA PRO A 219 9.63 -38.22 32.39
C PRO A 219 11.14 -38.29 32.14
N GLY A 220 11.79 -37.12 32.04
CA GLY A 220 13.24 -37.01 31.84
C GLY A 220 13.72 -37.35 30.43
N ALA A 221 12.82 -37.44 29.43
CA ALA A 221 13.22 -37.62 28.03
C ALA A 221 14.19 -36.51 27.58
N ALA A 222 15.28 -36.91 26.94
CA ALA A 222 16.24 -35.97 26.39
C ALA A 222 15.68 -35.31 25.11
N PRO A 223 15.96 -34.01 24.87
CA PRO A 223 15.67 -33.39 23.59
C PRO A 223 16.38 -34.08 22.42
N VAL A 224 15.64 -34.30 21.34
CA VAL A 224 16.14 -34.85 20.08
C VAL A 224 16.28 -33.71 19.07
N PRO A 225 17.49 -33.44 18.55
CA PRO A 225 17.69 -32.47 17.49
C PRO A 225 16.89 -32.84 16.23
N LEU A 226 16.21 -31.84 15.68
CA LEU A 226 15.45 -31.89 14.43
C LEU A 226 16.11 -30.91 13.46
N THR A 227 17.11 -31.42 12.73
CA THR A 227 17.90 -30.64 11.76
C THR A 227 17.34 -30.88 10.36
N LEU A 228 16.58 -29.93 9.84
CA LEU A 228 15.94 -30.07 8.53
C LEU A 228 16.96 -29.96 7.40
N ASP A 229 16.85 -30.82 6.38
CA ASP A 229 17.69 -30.82 5.19
C ASP A 229 17.30 -29.69 4.20
N ILE A 230 17.43 -28.44 4.66
CA ILE A 230 17.14 -27.20 3.92
C ILE A 230 18.16 -26.10 4.29
N PRO A 231 18.47 -25.16 3.38
CA PRO A 231 19.43 -24.09 3.67
C PRO A 231 18.88 -23.04 4.64
N GLY A 232 19.74 -22.40 5.43
CA GLY A 232 19.37 -21.27 6.30
C GLY A 232 19.03 -21.67 7.73
N LYS A 233 18.24 -20.85 8.43
CA LYS A 233 17.77 -21.14 9.80
C LYS A 233 16.27 -21.38 9.85
N THR A 234 15.87 -22.36 10.67
CA THR A 234 14.46 -22.72 10.89
C THR A 234 13.93 -22.06 12.16
N GLY A 235 12.72 -21.50 12.09
CA GLY A 235 12.05 -20.88 13.21
C GLY A 235 10.53 -21.04 13.18
N GLN A 236 9.89 -20.57 14.24
CA GLN A 236 8.43 -20.47 14.39
C GLN A 236 7.67 -21.77 14.04
N PRO A 237 8.02 -22.93 14.64
CA PRO A 237 7.35 -24.19 14.37
C PRO A 237 5.91 -24.18 14.89
N VAL A 238 4.96 -24.72 14.12
CA VAL A 238 3.55 -24.86 14.51
C VAL A 238 2.99 -26.19 13.99
N PHE A 239 2.41 -27.00 14.88
CA PHE A 239 1.76 -28.25 14.46
C PHE A 239 0.51 -28.01 13.61
N ALA A 240 0.35 -28.84 12.58
CA ALA A 240 -0.92 -28.97 11.87
C ALA A 240 -2.03 -29.45 12.83
N ARG A 241 -3.28 -29.07 12.56
CA ARG A 241 -4.44 -29.48 13.39
C ARG A 241 -4.63 -31.00 13.45
N ASP A 242 -4.22 -31.73 12.42
CA ASP A 242 -4.26 -33.19 12.39
C ASP A 242 -3.05 -33.86 13.06
N GLY A 243 -2.05 -33.07 13.49
CA GLY A 243 -0.82 -33.52 14.12
C GLY A 243 0.20 -34.17 13.18
N ARG A 244 -0.13 -34.38 11.90
CA ARG A 244 0.68 -35.18 10.95
C ARG A 244 1.79 -34.38 10.27
N SER A 245 1.88 -33.10 10.55
CA SER A 245 2.87 -32.21 9.95
C SER A 245 3.19 -31.05 10.87
N LEU A 246 4.39 -30.52 10.71
CA LEU A 246 4.87 -29.30 11.32
C LEU A 246 5.03 -28.23 10.24
N TYR A 247 4.42 -27.07 10.42
CA TYR A 247 4.70 -25.89 9.61
C TYR A 247 5.85 -25.12 10.25
N VAL A 248 6.82 -24.69 9.45
CA VAL A 248 7.99 -23.94 9.92
C VAL A 248 8.26 -22.76 8.99
N VAL A 249 8.90 -21.73 9.53
CA VAL A 249 9.44 -20.61 8.76
C VAL A 249 10.93 -20.85 8.55
N GLN A 250 11.39 -20.69 7.32
CA GLN A 250 12.80 -20.81 6.95
C GLN A 250 13.33 -19.46 6.47
N PHE A 251 14.46 -19.05 7.04
CA PHE A 251 15.17 -17.82 6.68
C PHE A 251 16.43 -18.21 5.90
N PHE A 252 16.44 -17.96 4.59
CA PHE A 252 17.49 -18.45 3.68
C PHE A 252 18.73 -17.55 3.60
N THR A 253 18.52 -16.26 3.82
CA THR A 253 19.42 -15.20 3.35
C THR A 253 19.36 -14.03 4.30
N ASP A 254 20.50 -13.37 4.49
CA ASP A 254 20.63 -12.06 5.10
C ASP A 254 20.04 -10.99 4.16
N SER A 255 18.72 -10.86 4.22
CA SER A 255 17.91 -9.98 3.39
C SER A 255 17.88 -8.54 3.90
N ASN A 256 18.15 -8.33 5.18
CA ASN A 256 18.28 -6.99 5.78
C ASN A 256 19.73 -6.43 5.67
N GLY A 257 20.71 -7.28 5.38
CA GLY A 257 22.11 -6.92 5.17
C GLY A 257 22.93 -6.71 6.44
N ASP A 258 22.48 -7.21 7.59
CA ASP A 258 23.14 -7.04 8.89
C ASP A 258 24.28 -8.05 9.15
N GLY A 259 24.41 -9.06 8.27
CA GLY A 259 25.45 -10.09 8.34
C GLY A 259 25.06 -11.33 9.13
N GLU A 260 23.85 -11.43 9.67
CA GLU A 260 23.31 -12.60 10.35
C GLU A 260 22.02 -13.06 9.68
N ILE A 261 21.89 -14.37 9.40
CA ILE A 261 20.59 -14.94 9.01
C ILE A 261 19.76 -15.12 10.27
N ASP A 262 18.64 -14.42 10.41
CA ASP A 262 17.75 -14.53 11.57
C ASP A 262 16.26 -14.27 11.26
N ALA A 263 15.43 -14.11 12.29
CA ALA A 263 13.98 -13.92 12.14
C ALA A 263 13.58 -12.51 11.65
N SER A 264 14.54 -11.62 11.45
CA SER A 264 14.35 -10.31 10.81
C SER A 264 14.49 -10.39 9.28
N ASP A 265 14.85 -11.58 8.77
CA ASP A 265 14.99 -11.84 7.34
C ASP A 265 13.69 -12.32 6.67
N SER A 266 13.73 -12.39 5.35
CA SER A 266 12.61 -12.87 4.54
C SER A 266 12.24 -14.32 4.85
N GLY A 267 11.10 -14.52 5.50
CA GLY A 267 10.56 -15.81 5.87
C GLY A 267 9.91 -16.59 4.72
N VAL A 268 10.17 -17.90 4.67
CA VAL A 268 9.58 -18.83 3.69
C VAL A 268 8.92 -19.99 4.41
N LEU A 269 7.66 -20.29 4.06
CA LEU A 269 6.89 -21.34 4.74
C LEU A 269 7.24 -22.73 4.18
N PHE A 270 7.45 -23.67 5.09
CA PHE A 270 7.66 -25.08 4.81
C PHE A 270 6.71 -25.97 5.60
N ARG A 271 6.42 -27.15 5.05
CA ARG A 271 5.72 -28.24 5.73
C ARG A 271 6.66 -29.43 5.89
N VAL A 272 6.82 -29.89 7.13
CA VAL A 272 7.63 -31.04 7.52
C VAL A 272 6.68 -32.17 7.94
N PRO A 273 6.73 -33.35 7.30
CA PRO A 273 5.98 -34.51 7.78
C PRO A 273 6.42 -34.90 9.19
N PHE A 274 5.47 -35.13 10.09
CA PHE A 274 5.75 -35.53 11.47
C PHE A 274 4.68 -36.52 11.94
N SER A 275 5.09 -37.72 12.36
CA SER A 275 4.18 -38.80 12.79
C SER A 275 4.17 -38.90 14.32
N PRO A 276 3.35 -38.12 15.05
CA PRO A 276 3.43 -38.00 16.51
C PRO A 276 3.16 -39.31 17.24
N GLU A 277 2.45 -40.24 16.59
CA GLU A 277 2.20 -41.59 17.11
C GLU A 277 3.48 -42.41 17.32
N ARG A 278 4.56 -42.12 16.58
CA ARG A 278 5.82 -42.87 16.59
C ARG A 278 6.82 -42.31 17.60
N ASP A 279 7.65 -43.17 18.18
CA ASP A 279 8.73 -42.77 19.08
C ASP A 279 9.93 -42.16 18.35
N ASP A 280 10.15 -42.53 17.08
CA ASP A 280 11.22 -42.03 16.21
C ASP A 280 10.79 -40.84 15.33
N ALA A 281 9.68 -40.18 15.65
CA ALA A 281 9.09 -39.11 14.84
C ALA A 281 10.07 -37.98 14.47
N PRO A 282 10.91 -37.44 15.40
CA PRO A 282 11.88 -36.40 15.06
C PRO A 282 12.97 -36.89 14.10
N ALA A 283 13.39 -38.15 14.22
CA ALA A 283 14.37 -38.75 13.33
C ALA A 283 13.79 -38.94 11.91
N GLN A 284 12.53 -39.36 11.80
CA GLN A 284 11.83 -39.46 10.53
C GLN A 284 11.65 -38.08 9.87
N ALA A 285 11.28 -37.06 10.64
CA ALA A 285 11.13 -35.70 10.16
C ALA A 285 12.47 -35.13 9.66
N THR A 286 13.57 -35.38 10.37
CA THR A 286 14.95 -35.06 9.95
C THR A 286 15.35 -35.76 8.65
N ALA A 287 14.95 -37.02 8.48
CA ALA A 287 15.26 -37.81 7.30
C ALA A 287 14.42 -37.45 6.06
N THR A 288 13.35 -36.67 6.24
CA THR A 288 12.43 -36.30 5.15
C THR A 288 12.77 -34.90 4.64
N SER A 289 12.72 -34.69 3.32
CA SER A 289 12.83 -33.35 2.76
C SER A 289 11.51 -32.58 2.93
N PRO A 290 11.51 -31.40 3.58
CA PRO A 290 10.31 -30.57 3.73
C PRO A 290 9.78 -30.02 2.41
N ASP A 291 8.45 -29.82 2.34
CA ASP A 291 7.76 -29.20 1.20
C ASP A 291 7.78 -27.68 1.35
N GLN A 292 8.30 -26.95 0.36
CA GLN A 292 8.25 -25.49 0.33
C GLN A 292 6.86 -25.02 -0.13
N LEU A 293 6.18 -24.22 0.69
CA LEU A 293 4.81 -23.77 0.47
C LEU A 293 4.72 -22.39 -0.19
N THR A 294 5.64 -21.48 0.12
CA THR A 294 5.67 -20.12 -0.44
C THR A 294 6.96 -19.80 -1.16
N SER A 295 6.93 -18.86 -2.10
CA SER A 295 8.13 -18.25 -2.68
C SER A 295 8.67 -17.16 -1.76
N GLN A 296 9.98 -16.93 -1.82
CA GLN A 296 10.67 -15.93 -1.00
C GLN A 296 10.14 -14.52 -1.21
N GLY A 297 9.51 -14.25 -2.37
CA GLY A 297 8.94 -12.94 -2.69
C GLY A 297 7.74 -12.52 -1.83
N TRP A 298 7.24 -13.40 -0.96
CA TRP A 298 6.12 -13.09 -0.08
C TRP A 298 6.52 -12.70 1.34
N ASN A 299 7.72 -13.07 1.82
CA ASN A 299 8.17 -12.87 3.19
C ASN A 299 7.06 -13.19 4.23
N CYS A 300 6.78 -14.48 4.42
CA CYS A 300 5.68 -14.95 5.25
C CYS A 300 6.16 -15.59 6.55
N GLU A 301 5.50 -15.23 7.65
CA GLU A 301 5.79 -15.61 9.03
C GLU A 301 4.51 -15.96 9.81
N TYR A 302 4.68 -16.46 11.03
CA TYR A 302 3.61 -16.81 11.97
C TYR A 302 2.52 -17.71 11.37
N PRO A 303 2.88 -18.92 10.89
CA PRO A 303 1.90 -19.85 10.35
C PRO A 303 0.86 -20.26 11.41
N SER A 304 -0.42 -20.13 11.07
CA SER A 304 -1.56 -20.56 11.89
C SER A 304 -2.44 -21.51 11.05
N PRO A 305 -2.22 -22.84 11.14
CA PRO A 305 -2.96 -23.81 10.35
C PRO A 305 -4.38 -24.00 10.86
N THR A 306 -5.32 -24.07 9.92
CA THR A 306 -6.73 -24.43 10.14
C THR A 306 -7.01 -25.83 9.59
N ALA A 307 -8.27 -26.27 9.58
CA ALA A 307 -8.63 -27.56 9.00
C ALA A 307 -8.49 -27.58 7.47
N ALA A 308 -8.66 -26.43 6.82
CA ALA A 308 -8.72 -26.31 5.35
C ALA A 308 -7.69 -25.37 4.74
N SER A 309 -7.07 -24.50 5.54
CA SER A 309 -6.17 -23.47 5.04
C SER A 309 -5.07 -23.13 6.04
N LEU A 310 -4.04 -22.44 5.58
CA LEU A 310 -2.99 -21.90 6.42
C LEU A 310 -3.12 -20.37 6.42
N ILE A 311 -3.23 -19.80 7.61
CA ILE A 311 -3.20 -18.35 7.82
C ILE A 311 -1.75 -17.96 8.15
N THR A 312 -1.30 -16.82 7.65
CA THR A 312 0.09 -16.35 7.85
C THR A 312 0.13 -14.84 7.74
N THR A 313 1.12 -14.23 8.38
CA THR A 313 1.44 -12.82 8.18
C THR A 313 2.47 -12.71 7.07
N CYS A 314 2.23 -11.94 6.01
CA CYS A 314 3.20 -11.73 4.95
C CYS A 314 3.45 -10.24 4.72
N SER A 315 4.69 -9.90 4.34
CA SER A 315 5.08 -8.53 4.01
C SER A 315 5.13 -8.33 2.50
N ARG A 316 4.28 -7.44 1.96
CA ARG A 316 4.28 -7.09 0.54
C ARG A 316 4.09 -5.59 0.34
N GLY A 317 5.01 -4.93 -0.36
CA GLY A 317 4.91 -3.51 -0.69
C GLY A 317 4.94 -2.57 0.52
N GLN A 318 5.73 -2.91 1.55
CA GLN A 318 5.82 -2.20 2.84
C GLN A 318 4.54 -2.24 3.70
N SER A 319 3.63 -3.16 3.42
CA SER A 319 2.46 -3.46 4.25
C SER A 319 2.62 -4.86 4.84
N LEU A 320 2.43 -4.98 6.15
CA LEU A 320 2.34 -6.26 6.84
C LEU A 320 0.87 -6.65 6.98
N ASP A 321 0.48 -7.79 6.42
CA ASP A 321 -0.91 -8.22 6.39
C ASP A 321 -1.08 -9.70 6.66
N VAL A 322 -2.30 -10.07 7.04
CA VAL A 322 -2.73 -11.46 7.17
C VAL A 322 -3.21 -12.00 5.83
N TYR A 323 -2.65 -13.15 5.43
CA TYR A 323 -2.98 -13.88 4.22
C TYR A 323 -3.49 -15.29 4.53
N ARG A 324 -4.22 -15.84 3.56
CA ARG A 324 -4.68 -17.24 3.52
C ARG A 324 -4.06 -17.95 2.32
N LEU A 325 -3.58 -19.16 2.54
CA LEU A 325 -3.14 -20.08 1.48
C LEU A 325 -3.72 -21.49 1.69
N PRO A 326 -3.83 -22.30 0.62
CA PRO A 326 -4.07 -23.74 0.76
C PRO A 326 -2.96 -24.45 1.56
N LEU A 327 -3.28 -25.56 2.22
CA LEU A 327 -2.33 -26.32 3.05
C LEU A 327 -1.14 -26.93 2.28
N ASP A 328 -1.27 -27.12 0.98
CA ASP A 328 -0.22 -27.54 0.04
C ASP A 328 0.53 -26.36 -0.59
N GLY A 329 0.17 -25.13 -0.25
CA GLY A 329 0.91 -23.93 -0.65
C GLY A 329 0.56 -23.39 -2.04
N GLN A 330 1.53 -22.67 -2.60
CA GLN A 330 1.42 -22.02 -3.91
C GLN A 330 1.52 -23.01 -5.07
N VAL A 331 2.27 -24.10 -4.90
CA VAL A 331 2.39 -25.17 -5.91
C VAL A 331 1.43 -26.30 -5.52
N PRO A 332 0.39 -26.57 -6.33
CA PRO A 332 -0.53 -27.67 -6.06
C PRO A 332 0.20 -29.01 -5.90
N GLY A 333 -0.14 -29.76 -4.84
CA GLY A 333 0.52 -31.04 -4.55
C GLY A 333 0.29 -32.13 -5.60
N GLU A 334 -0.75 -32.00 -6.43
CA GLU A 334 -1.07 -32.92 -7.52
C GLU A 334 -0.24 -32.72 -8.79
N TRP A 335 0.64 -31.71 -8.85
CA TRP A 335 1.44 -31.44 -10.04
C TRP A 335 2.54 -32.48 -10.25
N ASP A 336 2.61 -33.00 -11.46
CA ASP A 336 3.65 -33.91 -11.90
C ASP A 336 4.82 -33.18 -12.59
N VAL A 337 5.85 -33.95 -12.95
CA VAL A 337 7.05 -33.42 -13.62
C VAL A 337 6.72 -32.72 -14.96
N PRO A 338 5.89 -33.29 -15.87
CA PRO A 338 5.44 -32.59 -17.07
C PRO A 338 4.82 -31.21 -16.77
N ARG A 339 3.88 -31.15 -15.81
CA ARG A 339 3.23 -29.89 -15.44
C ARG A 339 4.20 -28.87 -14.86
N LEU A 340 5.12 -29.29 -13.99
CA LEU A 340 6.15 -28.42 -13.44
C LEU A 340 7.08 -27.86 -14.53
N ASN A 341 7.45 -28.66 -15.52
CA ASN A 341 8.30 -28.20 -16.62
C ASN A 341 7.58 -27.19 -17.52
N GLU A 342 6.27 -27.35 -17.74
CA GLU A 342 5.43 -26.37 -18.45
C GLU A 342 5.45 -25.03 -17.71
N GLU A 343 5.22 -25.06 -16.40
CA GLU A 343 5.17 -23.85 -15.57
C GLU A 343 6.55 -23.21 -15.41
N LEU A 344 7.63 -24.00 -15.33
CA LEU A 344 9.01 -23.51 -15.40
C LEU A 344 9.35 -22.82 -16.73
N GLY A 345 8.66 -23.18 -17.82
CA GLY A 345 8.82 -22.50 -19.11
C GLY A 345 8.13 -21.14 -19.18
N MET A 346 7.11 -20.90 -18.34
CA MET A 346 6.31 -19.66 -18.34
C MET A 346 6.69 -18.68 -17.24
N VAL A 347 7.25 -19.17 -16.13
CA VAL A 347 7.51 -18.36 -14.93
C VAL A 347 8.51 -17.23 -15.22
N GLY A 348 8.04 -15.99 -15.07
CA GLY A 348 8.86 -14.79 -15.23
C GLY A 348 9.64 -14.42 -13.97
N ARG A 349 9.04 -14.65 -12.80
CA ARG A 349 9.61 -14.24 -11.51
C ARG A 349 10.62 -15.28 -11.02
N ARG A 350 11.85 -14.84 -10.83
CA ARG A 350 12.96 -15.69 -10.37
C ARG A 350 12.71 -16.33 -8.98
N ALA A 351 11.95 -15.68 -8.08
CA ALA A 351 11.63 -16.26 -6.77
C ALA A 351 10.65 -17.45 -6.89
N ASP A 352 9.75 -17.38 -7.86
CA ASP A 352 8.84 -18.49 -8.19
C ASP A 352 9.59 -19.59 -8.96
N GLN A 353 10.65 -19.25 -9.73
CA GLN A 353 11.54 -20.25 -10.34
C GLN A 353 12.23 -21.11 -9.27
N LEU A 354 12.76 -20.51 -8.20
CA LEU A 354 13.37 -21.25 -7.08
C LEU A 354 12.37 -22.25 -6.48
N LEU A 355 11.14 -21.80 -6.20
CA LEU A 355 10.06 -22.66 -5.69
C LEU A 355 9.76 -23.83 -6.63
N LEU A 356 9.59 -23.57 -7.93
CA LEU A 356 9.26 -24.61 -8.91
C LEU A 356 10.42 -25.60 -9.14
N TYR A 357 11.67 -25.12 -9.19
CA TYR A 357 12.84 -26.01 -9.29
C TYR A 357 13.02 -26.87 -8.04
N ARG A 358 12.71 -26.33 -6.85
CA ARG A 358 12.72 -27.11 -5.60
C ARG A 358 11.70 -28.25 -5.65
N GLN A 359 10.47 -27.97 -6.09
CA GLN A 359 9.43 -28.98 -6.27
C GLN A 359 9.83 -30.02 -7.33
N ARG A 360 10.41 -29.56 -8.43
CA ARG A 360 10.94 -30.43 -9.49
C ARG A 360 12.07 -31.36 -9.00
N LEU A 361 12.92 -30.89 -8.09
CA LEU A 361 14.00 -31.67 -7.45
C LEU A 361 13.43 -32.76 -6.54
N LEU A 362 12.38 -32.45 -5.75
CA LEU A 362 11.74 -33.41 -4.85
C LEU A 362 11.15 -34.62 -5.60
N LEU A 363 10.61 -34.40 -6.79
CA LEU A 363 10.05 -35.47 -7.63
C LEU A 363 11.09 -36.23 -8.47
N GLU A 364 12.36 -35.80 -8.49
CA GLU A 364 13.40 -36.42 -9.33
C GLU A 364 14.10 -37.59 -8.63
N LYS A 365 14.06 -38.76 -9.28
CA LYS A 365 14.68 -39.99 -8.77
C LYS A 365 15.99 -40.35 -9.49
N ARG A 366 16.25 -39.79 -10.67
CA ARG A 366 17.45 -40.13 -11.47
C ARG A 366 18.69 -39.40 -10.93
N PRO A 367 19.77 -40.10 -10.52
CA PRO A 367 20.93 -39.51 -9.86
C PRO A 367 21.55 -38.32 -10.62
N LYS A 368 21.84 -38.51 -11.92
CA LYS A 368 22.39 -37.47 -12.80
C LYS A 368 21.53 -36.19 -12.80
N LEU A 369 20.23 -36.31 -13.03
CA LEU A 369 19.34 -35.15 -13.13
C LEU A 369 19.15 -34.47 -11.78
N ARG A 370 19.12 -35.24 -10.68
CA ARG A 370 19.03 -34.70 -9.33
C ARG A 370 20.25 -33.82 -9.02
N ARG A 371 21.46 -34.26 -9.35
CA ARG A 371 22.70 -33.44 -9.23
C ARG A 371 22.66 -32.18 -10.10
N LEU A 372 22.18 -32.28 -11.34
CA LEU A 372 22.06 -31.12 -12.23
C LEU A 372 20.99 -30.11 -11.77
N LEU A 373 19.89 -30.58 -11.18
CA LEU A 373 18.88 -29.71 -10.57
C LEU A 373 19.43 -29.01 -9.31
N MET A 374 20.23 -29.69 -8.49
CA MET A 374 20.94 -29.08 -7.36
C MET A 374 21.93 -28.01 -7.84
N MET A 375 22.71 -28.30 -8.88
CA MET A 375 23.60 -27.31 -9.51
C MET A 375 22.82 -26.09 -10.01
N ARG A 376 21.67 -26.31 -10.69
CA ARG A 376 20.81 -25.21 -11.17
C ARG A 376 20.25 -24.36 -10.03
N LEU A 377 19.75 -24.98 -8.96
CA LEU A 377 19.28 -24.27 -7.76
C LEU A 377 20.41 -23.47 -7.10
N SER A 378 21.60 -24.07 -7.00
CA SER A 378 22.80 -23.40 -6.48
C SER A 378 23.16 -22.15 -7.29
N GLN A 379 23.18 -22.26 -8.62
CA GLN A 379 23.44 -21.12 -9.52
C GLN A 379 22.35 -20.05 -9.45
N LEU A 380 21.08 -20.44 -9.33
CA LEU A 380 19.98 -19.49 -9.17
C LEU A 380 20.13 -18.70 -7.87
N HIS A 381 20.34 -19.37 -6.73
CA HIS A 381 20.62 -18.71 -5.45
C HIS A 381 21.87 -17.81 -5.51
N LEU A 382 22.93 -18.27 -6.17
CA LEU A 382 24.14 -17.48 -6.34
C LEU A 382 23.87 -16.18 -7.11
N ALA A 383 23.02 -16.22 -8.14
CA ALA A 383 22.61 -15.04 -8.90
C ALA A 383 21.78 -14.04 -8.07
N TYR A 384 21.23 -14.46 -6.93
CA TYR A 384 20.55 -13.61 -5.95
C TYR A 384 21.47 -13.03 -4.86
N GLY A 385 22.70 -13.55 -4.76
CA GLY A 385 23.57 -13.26 -3.60
C GLY A 385 23.26 -14.13 -2.39
N ASP A 386 22.47 -15.20 -2.55
CA ASP A 386 22.08 -16.12 -1.49
C ASP A 386 23.19 -17.16 -1.26
N PHE A 387 24.36 -16.70 -0.81
CA PHE A 387 25.58 -17.53 -0.86
C PHE A 387 25.49 -18.80 -0.01
N ASP A 388 24.78 -18.79 1.11
CA ASP A 388 24.64 -19.97 1.97
C ASP A 388 23.66 -21.00 1.39
N ALA A 389 22.56 -20.56 0.79
CA ALA A 389 21.66 -21.45 0.05
C ALA A 389 22.31 -22.02 -1.21
N ALA A 390 23.11 -21.21 -1.91
CA ALA A 390 23.90 -21.67 -3.04
C ALA A 390 24.89 -22.77 -2.64
N ASP A 391 25.66 -22.55 -1.57
CA ASP A 391 26.66 -23.51 -1.08
C ASP A 391 26.01 -24.77 -0.49
N PHE A 392 24.83 -24.65 0.14
CA PHE A 392 24.03 -25.80 0.55
C PHE A 392 23.78 -26.75 -0.62
N TYR A 393 23.17 -26.29 -1.71
CA TYR A 393 22.88 -27.17 -2.85
C TYR A 393 24.15 -27.72 -3.51
N ALA A 394 25.21 -26.90 -3.59
CA ALA A 394 26.50 -27.34 -4.11
C ALA A 394 27.08 -28.50 -3.28
N ARG A 395 27.10 -28.40 -1.94
CA ARG A 395 27.54 -29.47 -1.04
C ARG A 395 26.67 -30.72 -1.18
N HIS A 396 25.34 -30.56 -1.22
CA HIS A 396 24.39 -31.66 -1.29
C HIS A 396 24.49 -32.49 -2.56
N MET A 397 25.14 -31.99 -3.62
CA MET A 397 25.46 -32.81 -4.78
C MET A 397 26.24 -34.08 -4.37
N HIS A 398 27.13 -34.03 -3.37
CA HIS A 398 27.90 -35.20 -2.90
C HIS A 398 27.05 -36.33 -2.32
N THR A 399 25.80 -36.06 -1.91
CA THR A 399 24.89 -37.09 -1.39
C THR A 399 24.39 -38.05 -2.48
N VAL A 400 24.62 -37.72 -3.75
CA VAL A 400 24.20 -38.51 -4.91
C VAL A 400 25.42 -38.73 -5.78
N GLU A 401 25.81 -39.98 -6.02
CA GLU A 401 26.93 -40.29 -6.92
C GLU A 401 26.46 -40.43 -8.38
N ASP A 402 27.24 -39.88 -9.31
CA ASP A 402 27.05 -40.05 -10.75
C ASP A 402 28.37 -39.75 -11.49
N PRO A 403 28.94 -40.72 -12.24
CA PRO A 403 30.21 -40.53 -12.94
C PRO A 403 30.19 -39.39 -13.97
N ALA A 404 29.05 -39.14 -14.63
CA ALA A 404 28.93 -38.13 -15.67
C ALA A 404 28.95 -36.69 -15.14
N THR A 405 28.83 -36.51 -13.82
CA THR A 405 28.82 -35.20 -13.15
C THR A 405 29.81 -35.16 -11.98
N ALA A 406 30.72 -36.12 -11.91
CA ALA A 406 31.76 -36.21 -10.88
C ALA A 406 32.68 -34.97 -10.93
N GLY A 407 33.01 -34.41 -9.77
CA GLY A 407 33.89 -33.23 -9.68
C GLY A 407 33.26 -31.88 -10.01
N LEU A 408 31.94 -31.77 -10.22
CA LEU A 408 31.28 -30.48 -10.47
C LEU A 408 31.00 -29.65 -9.20
N SER A 409 30.90 -30.29 -8.04
CA SER A 409 30.55 -29.61 -6.79
C SER A 409 31.66 -28.68 -6.30
N GLU A 410 32.92 -29.14 -6.33
CA GLU A 410 34.04 -28.36 -5.78
C GLU A 410 34.28 -27.04 -6.52
N PRO A 411 34.34 -27.00 -7.88
CA PRO A 411 34.46 -25.73 -8.58
C PRO A 411 33.26 -24.81 -8.34
N LEU A 412 32.05 -25.35 -8.21
CA LEU A 412 30.86 -24.54 -7.90
C LEU A 412 30.98 -23.88 -6.51
N ARG A 413 31.50 -24.58 -5.51
CA ARG A 413 31.76 -24.02 -4.18
C ARG A 413 32.84 -22.95 -4.19
N LEU A 414 33.91 -23.16 -4.95
CA LEU A 414 34.96 -22.16 -5.14
C LEU A 414 34.41 -20.90 -5.82
N LEU A 415 33.53 -21.04 -6.81
CA LEU A 415 32.81 -19.93 -7.45
C LEU A 415 31.95 -19.16 -6.45
N ILE A 416 31.18 -19.85 -5.60
CA ILE A 416 30.35 -19.23 -4.57
C ILE A 416 31.22 -18.45 -3.58
N ALA A 417 32.34 -19.05 -3.13
CA ALA A 417 33.29 -18.38 -2.25
C ALA A 417 33.92 -17.14 -2.90
N HIS A 418 34.29 -17.23 -4.18
CA HIS A 418 34.80 -16.09 -4.96
C HIS A 418 33.80 -14.94 -5.02
N ARG A 419 32.57 -15.19 -5.46
CA ARG A 419 31.54 -14.15 -5.57
C ARG A 419 31.10 -13.58 -4.21
N ARG A 420 31.08 -14.40 -3.15
CA ARG A 420 30.90 -13.92 -1.76
C ARG A 420 32.00 -12.94 -1.39
N ALA A 421 33.25 -13.29 -1.67
CA ALA A 421 34.40 -12.47 -1.34
C ALA A 421 34.42 -11.13 -2.14
N LEU A 422 34.04 -11.15 -3.42
CA LEU A 422 33.82 -9.93 -4.21
C LEU A 422 32.73 -9.04 -3.61
N LYS A 423 31.62 -9.61 -3.15
CA LYS A 423 30.53 -8.85 -2.52
C LYS A 423 30.97 -8.19 -1.21
N GLU A 424 31.77 -8.90 -0.41
CA GLU A 424 32.33 -8.38 0.84
C GLU A 424 33.38 -7.28 0.60
N ARG A 425 34.16 -7.39 -0.49
CA ARG A 425 35.05 -6.32 -0.97
C ARG A 425 34.27 -5.07 -1.34
N ASP A 426 33.18 -5.21 -2.09
CA ASP A 426 32.32 -4.07 -2.47
C ASP A 426 31.68 -3.39 -1.24
N ARG A 427 31.57 -4.11 -0.10
CA ARG A 427 31.14 -3.60 1.21
C ARG A 427 32.28 -3.01 2.05
N GLY A 428 33.51 -2.92 1.52
CA GLY A 428 34.65 -2.29 2.18
C GLY A 428 35.40 -3.15 3.20
N ARG A 429 35.21 -4.48 3.20
CA ARG A 429 36.00 -5.40 4.04
C ARG A 429 37.34 -5.75 3.36
N MET A 430 38.40 -5.94 4.17
CA MET A 430 39.85 -5.90 3.83
C MET A 430 40.28 -6.59 2.52
N VAL A 431 41.15 -5.92 1.74
CA VAL A 431 41.56 -6.26 0.35
C VAL A 431 42.72 -7.26 0.25
N ASP A 432 43.59 -7.36 1.27
CA ASP A 432 44.84 -8.12 1.15
C ASP A 432 44.66 -9.64 1.30
N GLU A 433 43.72 -10.10 2.13
CA GLU A 433 43.40 -11.53 2.31
C GLU A 433 42.71 -12.11 1.07
N LEU A 434 42.03 -11.27 0.29
CA LEU A 434 41.31 -11.65 -0.93
C LEU A 434 42.26 -12.13 -2.02
N GLN A 435 43.36 -11.41 -2.29
CA GLN A 435 44.30 -11.79 -3.36
C GLN A 435 44.95 -13.15 -3.11
N GLU A 436 45.32 -13.44 -1.86
CA GLU A 436 45.90 -14.73 -1.50
C GLU A 436 44.86 -15.86 -1.60
N ALA A 437 43.63 -15.61 -1.16
CA ALA A 437 42.53 -16.56 -1.33
C ALA A 437 42.23 -16.85 -2.81
N GLU A 438 42.25 -15.84 -3.69
CA GLU A 438 42.06 -16.08 -5.14
C GLU A 438 43.21 -16.90 -5.74
N ARG A 439 44.46 -16.66 -5.34
CA ARG A 439 45.61 -17.49 -5.78
C ARG A 439 45.43 -18.95 -5.36
N GLN A 440 44.98 -19.19 -4.13
CA GLN A 440 44.72 -20.54 -3.62
C GLN A 440 43.56 -21.21 -4.37
N ARG A 441 42.47 -20.49 -4.65
CA ARG A 441 41.36 -21.01 -5.47
C ARG A 441 41.81 -21.36 -6.88
N MET A 442 42.62 -20.52 -7.51
CA MET A 442 43.18 -20.79 -8.84
C MET A 442 44.08 -22.03 -8.85
N ALA A 443 44.90 -22.20 -7.80
CA ALA A 443 45.79 -23.36 -7.66
C ALA A 443 45.04 -24.67 -7.35
N ALA A 444 43.85 -24.60 -6.76
CA ALA A 444 43.00 -25.76 -6.47
C ALA A 444 42.29 -26.33 -7.73
N LEU A 445 42.32 -25.61 -8.85
CA LEU A 445 41.66 -25.99 -10.10
C LEU A 445 42.69 -26.55 -11.09
N ASP A 446 42.62 -27.85 -11.35
CA ASP A 446 43.38 -28.56 -12.38
C ASP A 446 42.44 -29.23 -13.40
N PRO A 447 42.09 -28.51 -14.49
CA PRO A 447 41.21 -29.05 -15.52
C PRO A 447 41.74 -30.33 -16.18
N ALA A 448 43.06 -30.54 -16.22
CA ALA A 448 43.67 -31.72 -16.84
C ALA A 448 43.48 -32.99 -15.99
N ALA A 449 43.40 -32.84 -14.66
CA ALA A 449 43.14 -33.91 -13.71
C ALA A 449 41.65 -34.02 -13.30
N ALA A 450 40.75 -33.31 -13.99
CA ALA A 450 39.34 -33.25 -13.60
C ALA A 450 38.66 -34.64 -13.68
N PRO A 451 37.83 -35.02 -12.68
CA PRO A 451 37.21 -36.36 -12.62
C PRO A 451 36.21 -36.69 -13.74
N SER A 452 35.74 -35.67 -14.46
CA SER A 452 34.83 -35.84 -15.60
C SER A 452 35.02 -34.70 -16.62
N PRO A 453 34.73 -34.93 -17.92
CA PRO A 453 34.83 -33.87 -18.93
C PRO A 453 34.00 -32.61 -18.60
N PRO A 454 32.76 -32.72 -18.08
CA PRO A 454 32.02 -31.55 -17.60
C PRO A 454 32.71 -30.78 -16.48
N SER A 455 33.38 -31.45 -15.56
CA SER A 455 34.16 -30.81 -14.50
C SER A 455 35.35 -30.06 -15.09
N ALA A 456 36.06 -30.63 -16.06
CA ALA A 456 37.16 -29.94 -16.75
C ALA A 456 36.70 -28.61 -17.38
N VAL A 457 35.59 -28.65 -18.14
CA VAL A 457 34.99 -27.46 -18.75
C VAL A 457 34.64 -26.43 -17.68
N TYR A 458 33.98 -26.85 -16.60
CA TYR A 458 33.54 -25.92 -15.56
C TYR A 458 34.70 -25.32 -14.76
N GLN A 459 35.79 -26.07 -14.57
CA GLN A 459 37.02 -25.55 -13.97
C GLN A 459 37.68 -24.48 -14.86
N HIS A 460 37.72 -24.67 -16.19
CA HIS A 460 38.18 -23.63 -17.11
C HIS A 460 37.32 -22.37 -17.03
N VAL A 461 35.99 -22.50 -16.94
CA VAL A 461 35.09 -21.36 -16.75
C VAL A 461 35.43 -20.58 -15.48
N LEU A 462 35.62 -21.27 -14.35
CA LEU A 462 35.98 -20.62 -13.10
C LEU A 462 37.38 -19.99 -13.15
N ARG A 463 38.37 -20.68 -13.72
CA ARG A 463 39.72 -20.13 -13.93
C ARG A 463 39.67 -18.86 -14.79
N SER A 464 38.80 -18.81 -15.79
CA SER A 464 38.54 -17.60 -16.59
C SER A 464 37.97 -16.46 -15.74
N GLU A 465 36.93 -16.71 -14.94
CA GLU A 465 36.30 -15.71 -14.06
C GLU A 465 37.29 -15.17 -13.00
N LEU A 466 38.10 -16.04 -12.41
CA LEU A 466 39.15 -15.67 -11.45
C LEU A 466 40.23 -14.79 -12.10
N ALA A 467 40.70 -15.17 -13.30
CA ALA A 467 41.70 -14.39 -14.03
C ALA A 467 41.15 -13.01 -14.46
N GLN A 468 39.89 -12.96 -14.92
CA GLN A 468 39.22 -11.71 -15.26
C GLN A 468 39.11 -10.79 -14.02
N SER A 469 38.65 -11.32 -12.89
CA SER A 469 38.57 -10.58 -11.63
C SER A 469 39.93 -10.09 -11.12
N ALA A 470 41.01 -10.79 -11.44
CA ALA A 470 42.39 -10.39 -11.14
C ALA A 470 42.96 -9.38 -12.17
N GLY A 471 42.24 -9.08 -13.25
CA GLY A 471 42.67 -8.19 -14.33
C GLY A 471 43.55 -8.83 -15.40
N ASP A 472 43.74 -10.16 -15.38
CA ASP A 472 44.47 -10.90 -16.41
C ASP A 472 43.49 -11.40 -17.49
N PHE A 473 43.10 -10.48 -18.37
CA PHE A 473 42.18 -10.77 -19.48
C PHE A 473 42.75 -11.74 -20.52
N THR A 474 44.10 -11.85 -20.62
CA THR A 474 44.75 -12.75 -21.57
C THR A 474 44.57 -14.19 -21.11
N LEU A 475 44.90 -14.46 -19.85
CA LEU A 475 44.66 -15.77 -19.24
C LEU A 475 43.17 -16.09 -19.19
N ALA A 476 42.32 -15.11 -18.85
CA ALA A 476 40.88 -15.31 -18.81
C ALA A 476 40.32 -15.81 -20.15
N ARG A 477 40.75 -15.19 -21.26
CA ARG A 477 40.39 -15.60 -22.62
C ARG A 477 40.93 -16.98 -22.96
N GLN A 478 42.21 -17.23 -22.68
CA GLN A 478 42.86 -18.50 -22.97
C GLN A 478 42.15 -19.68 -22.28
N GLU A 479 41.83 -19.55 -20.99
CA GLU A 479 41.14 -20.58 -20.21
C GLU A 479 39.74 -20.85 -20.80
N LEU A 480 38.98 -19.81 -21.12
CA LEU A 480 37.63 -19.95 -21.67
C LEU A 480 37.61 -20.62 -23.05
N GLU A 481 38.53 -20.25 -23.94
CA GLU A 481 38.65 -20.80 -25.30
C GLU A 481 39.22 -22.23 -25.30
N THR A 482 39.98 -22.62 -24.26
CA THR A 482 40.52 -23.98 -24.09
C THR A 482 39.43 -24.99 -23.70
N ALA A 483 38.31 -24.52 -23.13
CA ALA A 483 37.22 -25.38 -22.66
C ALA A 483 36.55 -26.17 -23.81
N GLN A 484 36.66 -27.50 -23.77
CA GLN A 484 36.12 -28.37 -24.82
C GLN A 484 34.62 -28.65 -24.63
N LEU A 485 33.78 -27.86 -25.29
CA LEU A 485 32.31 -28.04 -25.25
C LEU A 485 31.88 -29.17 -26.20
N THR A 486 31.11 -30.13 -25.70
CA THR A 486 30.58 -31.25 -26.50
C THR A 486 29.07 -31.41 -26.31
N ASP A 487 28.45 -32.28 -27.13
CA ASP A 487 27.04 -32.68 -26.99
C ASP A 487 26.75 -33.50 -25.70
N THR A 488 27.75 -33.76 -24.86
CA THR A 488 27.58 -34.42 -23.55
C THR A 488 27.79 -33.48 -22.36
N THR A 489 28.26 -32.25 -22.60
CA THR A 489 28.43 -31.22 -21.57
C THR A 489 27.06 -30.80 -21.01
N PRO A 490 26.80 -30.90 -19.70
CA PRO A 490 25.50 -30.56 -19.12
C PRO A 490 25.10 -29.10 -19.37
N ARG A 491 23.79 -28.89 -19.56
CA ARG A 491 23.17 -27.57 -19.74
C ARG A 491 23.69 -26.50 -18.77
N ALA A 492 23.72 -26.78 -17.48
CA ALA A 492 24.13 -25.83 -16.44
C ALA A 492 25.61 -25.39 -16.57
N VAL A 493 26.47 -26.25 -17.11
CA VAL A 493 27.89 -25.94 -17.37
C VAL A 493 28.02 -25.09 -18.64
N LEU A 494 27.26 -25.42 -19.69
CA LEU A 494 27.21 -24.64 -20.93
C LEU A 494 26.67 -23.23 -20.69
N GLU A 495 25.62 -23.09 -19.88
CA GLU A 495 25.06 -21.80 -19.48
C GLU A 495 26.10 -20.96 -18.72
N ALA A 496 26.81 -21.54 -17.74
CA ALA A 496 27.86 -20.83 -17.01
C ALA A 496 29.04 -20.43 -17.91
N TRP A 497 29.43 -21.29 -18.85
CA TRP A 497 30.45 -20.95 -19.86
C TRP A 497 30.01 -19.75 -20.70
N TYR A 498 28.75 -19.71 -21.14
CA TYR A 498 28.23 -18.59 -21.93
C TYR A 498 28.08 -17.31 -21.12
N GLU A 499 27.67 -17.40 -19.84
CA GLU A 499 27.63 -16.24 -18.95
C GLU A 499 29.02 -15.60 -18.82
N GLN A 500 30.06 -16.43 -18.65
CA GLN A 500 31.44 -15.96 -18.61
C GLN A 500 31.90 -15.41 -19.96
N ALA A 501 31.54 -16.04 -21.07
CA ALA A 501 31.83 -15.55 -22.42
C ALA A 501 31.17 -14.19 -22.70
N ASP A 502 29.91 -14.03 -22.33
CA ASP A 502 29.16 -12.78 -22.48
C ASP A 502 29.76 -11.66 -21.63
N ALA A 503 30.15 -11.95 -20.39
CA ALA A 503 30.82 -10.98 -19.52
C ALA A 503 32.19 -10.56 -20.07
N LEU A 504 33.06 -11.53 -20.33
CA LEU A 504 34.43 -11.29 -20.78
C LEU A 504 34.50 -10.62 -22.15
N TYR A 505 33.80 -11.14 -23.16
CA TYR A 505 33.89 -10.60 -24.52
C TYR A 505 33.23 -9.22 -24.66
N ARG A 506 32.23 -8.88 -23.82
CA ARG A 506 31.71 -7.51 -23.77
C ARG A 506 32.70 -6.54 -23.17
N GLU A 507 33.41 -6.94 -22.13
CA GLU A 507 34.46 -6.11 -21.52
C GLU A 507 35.63 -5.87 -22.49
N LEU A 508 35.92 -6.87 -23.35
CA LEU A 508 36.91 -6.78 -24.42
C LEU A 508 36.41 -6.12 -25.72
N ASP A 509 35.12 -5.77 -25.83
CA ASP A 509 34.43 -5.36 -27.07
C ASP A 509 34.66 -6.34 -28.27
N ASP A 510 34.83 -7.63 -28.00
CA ASP A 510 35.03 -8.69 -29.02
C ASP A 510 33.69 -9.32 -29.44
N ARG A 511 33.04 -8.67 -30.40
CA ARG A 511 31.68 -9.04 -30.86
C ARG A 511 31.66 -10.32 -31.68
N GLU A 512 32.73 -10.59 -32.43
CA GLU A 512 32.85 -11.79 -33.25
C GLU A 512 32.98 -13.03 -32.37
N ALA A 513 33.80 -12.96 -31.32
CA ALA A 513 33.92 -14.04 -30.34
C ALA A 513 32.60 -14.29 -29.60
N LEU A 514 31.89 -13.23 -29.18
CA LEU A 514 30.58 -13.37 -28.54
C LEU A 514 29.53 -13.98 -29.47
N SER A 515 29.49 -13.55 -30.74
CA SER A 515 28.61 -14.16 -31.74
C SER A 515 28.95 -15.63 -31.98
N ALA A 516 30.23 -15.97 -32.07
CA ALA A 516 30.68 -17.35 -32.24
C ALA A 516 30.29 -18.24 -31.05
N ALA A 517 30.41 -17.72 -29.82
CA ALA A 517 30.00 -18.41 -28.60
C ALA A 517 28.50 -18.76 -28.61
N GLY A 518 27.64 -17.80 -28.97
CA GLY A 518 26.20 -18.04 -29.10
C GLY A 518 25.87 -19.03 -30.22
N LEU A 519 26.57 -18.95 -31.37
CA LEU A 519 26.39 -19.87 -32.48
C LEU A 519 26.78 -21.30 -32.09
N GLN A 520 27.88 -21.48 -31.36
CA GLN A 520 28.33 -22.77 -30.85
C GLN A 520 27.26 -23.43 -29.97
N LEU A 521 26.67 -22.68 -29.03
CA LEU A 521 25.61 -23.22 -28.17
C LEU A 521 24.30 -23.47 -28.91
N SER A 522 23.96 -22.65 -29.91
CA SER A 522 22.77 -22.87 -30.75
C SER A 522 22.79 -24.20 -31.51
N ARG A 523 23.97 -24.77 -31.73
CA ARG A 523 24.18 -26.05 -32.44
C ARG A 523 24.36 -27.23 -31.49
N ASN A 524 24.51 -26.98 -30.19
CA ASN A 524 24.73 -28.04 -29.21
C ASN A 524 23.43 -28.82 -28.95
N LYS A 525 23.48 -30.15 -29.05
CA LYS A 525 22.30 -31.01 -28.97
C LYS A 525 21.74 -31.22 -27.55
N VAL A 526 22.45 -30.77 -26.52
CA VAL A 526 21.97 -30.82 -25.13
C VAL A 526 20.80 -29.87 -24.91
N PHE A 527 20.81 -28.74 -25.61
CA PHE A 527 19.76 -27.76 -25.58
C PHE A 527 18.55 -28.22 -26.39
N LYS A 528 17.35 -27.95 -25.87
CA LYS A 528 16.12 -28.15 -26.66
C LYS A 528 16.08 -27.13 -27.79
N ALA A 529 15.25 -27.37 -28.80
CA ALA A 529 15.09 -26.45 -29.94
C ALA A 529 14.83 -24.99 -29.50
N ASP A 530 14.12 -24.81 -28.38
CA ASP A 530 13.86 -23.51 -27.77
C ASP A 530 15.14 -22.81 -27.29
N ASP A 531 15.91 -23.45 -26.40
CA ASP A 531 17.17 -22.91 -25.89
C ASP A 531 18.19 -22.70 -27.03
N GLN A 532 18.25 -23.62 -28.00
CA GLN A 532 19.09 -23.49 -29.19
C GLN A 532 18.75 -22.22 -29.98
N LEU A 533 17.46 -21.92 -30.11
CA LEU A 533 16.99 -20.72 -30.78
C LEU A 533 17.31 -19.46 -29.97
N ASP A 534 17.24 -19.51 -28.64
CA ASP A 534 17.64 -18.38 -27.79
C ASP A 534 19.13 -18.04 -27.91
N PHE A 535 20.01 -19.04 -27.95
CA PHE A 535 21.44 -18.82 -28.22
C PHE A 535 21.70 -18.33 -29.65
N ALA A 536 20.95 -18.82 -30.64
CA ALA A 536 21.02 -18.30 -32.01
C ALA A 536 20.63 -16.81 -32.05
N ARG A 537 19.56 -16.41 -31.37
CA ARG A 537 19.16 -14.99 -31.23
C ARG A 537 20.22 -14.17 -30.51
N ALA A 538 20.83 -14.72 -29.46
CA ALA A 538 21.90 -14.04 -28.73
C ALA A 538 23.13 -13.79 -29.62
N ALA A 539 23.53 -14.78 -30.43
CA ALA A 539 24.59 -14.64 -31.43
C ALA A 539 24.28 -13.53 -32.44
N VAL A 540 23.07 -13.53 -33.01
CA VAL A 540 22.65 -12.49 -33.96
C VAL A 540 22.63 -11.11 -33.32
N ARG A 541 22.14 -10.98 -32.07
CA ARG A 541 22.19 -9.71 -31.32
C ARG A 541 23.63 -9.21 -31.14
N ALA A 542 24.59 -10.09 -30.87
CA ALA A 542 26.00 -9.71 -30.73
C ALA A 542 26.58 -9.15 -32.04
N LEU A 543 26.16 -9.65 -33.20
CA LEU A 543 26.64 -9.16 -34.51
C LEU A 543 26.29 -7.70 -34.79
N TYR A 544 25.06 -7.27 -34.48
CA TYR A 544 24.58 -5.95 -34.88
C TYR A 544 24.55 -4.91 -33.75
N ARG A 545 24.68 -5.30 -32.47
CA ARG A 545 24.65 -4.36 -31.34
C ARG A 545 25.71 -3.27 -31.51
N GLY A 546 25.28 -2.01 -31.39
CA GLY A 546 26.17 -0.84 -31.50
C GLY A 546 26.62 -0.49 -32.93
N ARG A 547 26.17 -1.21 -33.96
CA ARG A 547 26.42 -0.87 -35.37
C ARG A 547 25.32 0.03 -35.95
N PRO A 548 25.62 0.88 -36.94
CA PRO A 548 24.60 1.54 -37.75
C PRO A 548 23.69 0.51 -38.46
N TRP A 549 22.41 0.84 -38.63
CA TRP A 549 21.38 -0.08 -39.14
C TRP A 549 21.72 -0.75 -40.48
N ALA A 550 22.32 0.00 -41.42
CA ALA A 550 22.69 -0.52 -42.73
C ALA A 550 23.89 -1.49 -42.67
N GLU A 551 24.87 -1.20 -41.80
CA GLU A 551 26.03 -2.06 -41.58
C GLU A 551 25.63 -3.34 -40.85
N ALA A 552 24.73 -3.23 -39.87
CA ALA A 552 24.08 -4.34 -39.21
C ALA A 552 23.37 -5.27 -40.20
N ASP A 553 22.55 -4.72 -41.11
CA ASP A 553 21.85 -5.53 -42.13
C ASP A 553 22.83 -6.21 -43.08
N ALA A 554 23.85 -5.49 -43.56
CA ALA A 554 24.87 -6.04 -44.44
C ALA A 554 25.64 -7.21 -43.77
N THR A 555 26.01 -7.05 -42.50
CA THR A 555 26.69 -8.09 -41.71
C THR A 555 25.81 -9.33 -41.55
N MET A 556 24.53 -9.15 -41.18
CA MET A 556 23.58 -10.26 -41.07
C MET A 556 23.30 -10.92 -42.42
N ALA A 557 23.26 -10.15 -43.51
CA ALA A 557 23.05 -10.68 -44.87
C ALA A 557 24.25 -11.55 -45.31
N GLN A 558 25.47 -11.12 -45.02
CA GLN A 558 26.68 -11.90 -45.28
C GLN A 558 26.70 -13.20 -44.47
N ALA A 559 26.38 -13.14 -43.18
CA ALA A 559 26.28 -14.31 -42.32
C ALA A 559 25.19 -15.28 -42.81
N LEU A 560 24.04 -14.76 -43.24
CA LEU A 560 22.93 -15.56 -43.76
C LEU A 560 23.28 -16.28 -45.07
N ALA A 561 24.08 -15.64 -45.93
CA ALA A 561 24.52 -16.26 -47.18
C ALA A 561 25.47 -17.45 -46.97
N ALA A 562 26.18 -17.49 -45.83
CA ALA A 562 27.11 -18.56 -45.47
C ALA A 562 26.44 -19.70 -44.66
N GLU A 563 25.23 -19.48 -44.14
CA GLU A 563 24.55 -20.43 -43.25
C GLU A 563 23.56 -21.33 -44.04
N PRO A 564 23.52 -22.66 -43.78
CA PRO A 564 22.53 -23.53 -44.41
C PRO A 564 21.09 -23.11 -44.08
N PRO A 565 20.16 -23.17 -45.06
CA PRO A 565 18.76 -22.81 -44.81
C PRO A 565 18.11 -23.77 -43.82
N GLY A 566 17.25 -23.23 -42.96
CA GLY A 566 16.46 -24.01 -42.00
C GLY A 566 17.10 -24.21 -40.62
N THR A 567 18.35 -23.81 -40.39
CA THR A 567 18.97 -23.85 -39.05
C THR A 567 18.35 -22.79 -38.12
N PRO A 568 18.41 -22.95 -36.77
CA PRO A 568 17.96 -21.93 -35.83
C PRO A 568 18.67 -20.58 -36.04
N TYR A 569 19.94 -20.62 -36.41
CA TYR A 569 20.75 -19.43 -36.69
C TYR A 569 20.34 -18.73 -38.00
N ALA A 570 20.10 -19.46 -39.09
CA ALA A 570 19.57 -18.89 -40.33
C ALA A 570 18.22 -18.18 -40.08
N PHE A 571 17.33 -18.83 -39.31
CA PHE A 571 16.06 -18.23 -38.92
C PHE A 571 16.25 -16.97 -38.05
N ALA A 572 17.16 -16.99 -37.06
CA ALA A 572 17.45 -15.84 -36.21
C ALA A 572 18.04 -14.66 -37.00
N LEU A 573 18.89 -14.92 -38.00
CA LEU A 573 19.44 -13.89 -38.90
C LEU A 573 18.33 -13.27 -39.76
N GLU A 574 17.47 -14.10 -40.34
CA GLU A 574 16.32 -13.66 -41.12
C GLU A 574 15.34 -12.80 -40.30
N LEU A 575 15.09 -13.19 -39.06
CA LEU A 575 14.27 -12.41 -38.13
C LEU A 575 14.98 -11.11 -37.74
N GLY A 576 16.27 -11.19 -37.38
CA GLY A 576 17.10 -10.07 -37.00
C GLY A 576 17.10 -8.97 -38.05
N ARG A 577 17.25 -9.30 -39.34
CA ARG A 577 17.16 -8.34 -40.45
C ARG A 577 15.80 -7.64 -40.55
N ARG A 578 14.71 -8.40 -40.38
CA ARG A 578 13.34 -7.85 -40.46
C ARG A 578 13.01 -6.95 -39.25
N VAL A 579 13.45 -7.35 -38.06
CA VAL A 579 13.32 -6.55 -36.84
C VAL A 579 14.21 -5.30 -36.91
N ASN A 580 15.43 -5.43 -37.45
CA ASN A 580 16.36 -4.32 -37.68
C ASN A 580 15.76 -3.26 -38.61
N ALA A 581 14.96 -3.64 -39.61
CA ALA A 581 14.28 -2.71 -40.51
C ALA A 581 13.18 -1.84 -39.84
N LEU A 582 12.79 -2.14 -38.58
CA LEU A 582 11.90 -1.29 -37.79
C LEU A 582 12.71 -0.17 -37.13
N HIS A 583 12.53 1.07 -37.62
CA HIS A 583 13.25 2.25 -37.14
C HIS A 583 12.36 3.37 -36.57
N GLU A 584 11.05 3.30 -36.80
CA GLU A 584 10.12 4.39 -36.52
C GLU A 584 8.80 3.90 -35.94
N GLU A 585 8.05 4.79 -35.27
CA GLU A 585 6.73 4.53 -34.67
C GLU A 585 5.70 4.06 -35.72
N ARG A 586 5.83 4.51 -36.98
CA ARG A 586 4.92 4.16 -38.08
C ARG A 586 5.69 3.55 -39.25
N PRO A 587 6.11 2.28 -39.13
CA PRO A 587 6.96 1.67 -40.13
C PRO A 587 6.27 1.62 -41.50
N PRO A 588 7.03 1.66 -42.61
CA PRO A 588 6.46 1.61 -43.95
C PRO A 588 5.71 0.30 -44.16
N ARG A 589 4.61 0.34 -44.91
CA ARG A 589 3.78 -0.83 -45.19
C ARG A 589 4.58 -2.07 -45.66
N PRO A 590 5.59 -1.96 -46.54
CA PRO A 590 6.41 -3.09 -46.93
C PRO A 590 7.16 -3.77 -45.77
N VAL A 591 7.64 -3.01 -44.79
CA VAL A 591 8.37 -3.55 -43.61
C VAL A 591 7.42 -4.34 -42.72
N ARG A 592 6.23 -3.79 -42.46
CA ARG A 592 5.18 -4.48 -41.69
C ARG A 592 4.68 -5.74 -42.41
N ASP A 593 4.38 -5.63 -43.71
CA ASP A 593 3.87 -6.73 -44.51
C ASP A 593 4.92 -7.86 -44.61
N ALA A 594 6.23 -7.52 -44.63
CA ALA A 594 7.32 -8.50 -44.60
C ALA A 594 7.40 -9.28 -43.28
N LEU A 595 7.16 -8.65 -42.12
CA LEU A 595 7.10 -9.32 -40.82
C LEU A 595 5.90 -10.26 -40.71
N VAL A 596 4.72 -9.80 -41.15
CA VAL A 596 3.49 -10.62 -41.20
C VAL A 596 3.66 -11.80 -42.16
N ALA A 597 4.23 -11.58 -43.34
CA ALA A 597 4.52 -12.65 -44.29
C ALA A 597 5.51 -13.67 -43.71
N PHE A 598 6.54 -13.20 -43.02
CA PHE A 598 7.53 -14.07 -42.38
C PHE A 598 6.90 -14.91 -41.26
N TYR A 599 6.02 -14.32 -40.44
CA TYR A 599 5.25 -15.06 -39.44
C TYR A 599 4.42 -16.18 -40.08
N LYS A 600 3.67 -15.88 -41.15
CA LYS A 600 2.82 -16.85 -41.87
C LYS A 600 3.59 -17.97 -42.55
N GLN A 601 4.85 -17.73 -42.93
CA GLN A 601 5.73 -18.75 -43.49
C GLN A 601 6.13 -19.80 -42.44
N GLN A 602 6.12 -19.45 -41.16
CA GLN A 602 6.48 -20.39 -40.11
C GLN A 602 5.33 -21.35 -39.83
N GLN A 603 5.63 -22.65 -39.75
CA GLN A 603 4.70 -23.69 -39.28
C GLN A 603 5.02 -24.16 -37.86
N ASP A 604 6.25 -23.92 -37.40
CA ASP A 604 6.71 -24.26 -36.06
C ASP A 604 6.19 -23.22 -35.03
N PRO A 605 5.41 -23.65 -34.01
CA PRO A 605 4.92 -22.78 -32.95
C PRO A 605 6.05 -22.01 -32.24
N LEU A 606 7.21 -22.64 -32.04
CA LEU A 606 8.36 -22.01 -31.39
C LEU A 606 8.89 -20.82 -32.21
N ARG A 607 9.03 -21.01 -33.52
CA ARG A 607 9.46 -19.92 -34.42
C ARG A 607 8.43 -18.81 -34.47
N ARG A 608 7.14 -19.14 -34.57
CA ARG A 608 6.04 -18.16 -34.51
C ARG A 608 6.13 -17.32 -33.24
N ARG A 609 6.33 -17.96 -32.08
CA ARG A 609 6.51 -17.29 -30.80
C ARG A 609 7.67 -16.30 -30.83
N VAL A 610 8.82 -16.74 -31.32
CA VAL A 610 10.03 -15.91 -31.35
C VAL A 610 9.88 -14.72 -32.31
N VAL A 611 9.24 -14.90 -33.48
CA VAL A 611 8.90 -13.78 -34.37
C VAL A 611 8.07 -12.74 -33.62
N VAL A 612 7.04 -13.20 -32.90
CA VAL A 612 6.15 -12.34 -32.14
C VAL A 612 6.89 -11.63 -31.00
N GLN A 613 7.71 -12.35 -30.23
CA GLN A 613 8.46 -11.81 -29.10
C GLN A 613 9.45 -10.72 -29.53
N ASP A 614 10.36 -11.02 -30.45
CA ASP A 614 11.39 -10.06 -30.89
C ASP A 614 10.77 -8.83 -31.58
N THR A 615 9.71 -9.05 -32.37
CA THR A 615 9.01 -7.95 -33.01
C THR A 615 8.24 -7.11 -32.00
N ALA A 616 7.58 -7.72 -31.01
CA ALA A 616 6.85 -7.00 -29.98
C ALA A 616 7.79 -6.18 -29.08
N GLU A 617 8.93 -6.75 -28.69
CA GLU A 617 9.97 -6.06 -27.90
C GLU A 617 10.49 -4.84 -28.67
N ARG A 618 10.86 -5.02 -29.94
CA ARG A 618 11.31 -3.91 -30.80
C ARG A 618 10.22 -2.87 -31.01
N ALA A 619 9.01 -3.30 -31.34
CA ALA A 619 7.88 -2.40 -31.56
C ALA A 619 7.54 -1.58 -30.31
N ALA A 620 7.55 -2.21 -29.12
CA ALA A 620 7.34 -1.53 -27.86
C ALA A 620 8.39 -0.44 -27.60
N SER A 621 9.68 -0.74 -27.86
CA SER A 621 10.77 0.24 -27.70
C SER A 621 10.65 1.47 -28.61
N LEU A 622 9.95 1.35 -29.75
CA LEU A 622 9.76 2.41 -30.75
C LEU A 622 8.36 3.06 -30.69
N GLY A 623 7.44 2.53 -29.89
CA GLY A 623 6.02 2.90 -29.95
C GLY A 623 5.30 2.41 -31.21
N ALA A 624 5.84 1.43 -31.94
CA ALA A 624 5.28 0.91 -33.20
C ALA A 624 4.12 -0.07 -32.98
N ASP A 625 3.10 0.39 -32.27
CA ASP A 625 1.97 -0.41 -31.78
C ASP A 625 1.26 -1.22 -32.89
N GLY A 626 1.11 -0.66 -34.09
CA GLY A 626 0.37 -1.30 -35.18
C GLY A 626 0.96 -2.65 -35.61
N VAL A 627 2.28 -2.82 -35.56
CA VAL A 627 2.93 -4.10 -35.89
C VAL A 627 2.66 -5.13 -34.79
N MET A 628 2.71 -4.69 -33.53
CA MET A 628 2.44 -5.54 -32.37
C MET A 628 0.99 -6.02 -32.36
N GLU A 629 0.04 -5.14 -32.69
CA GLU A 629 -1.39 -5.43 -32.80
C GLU A 629 -1.69 -6.48 -33.89
N ASP A 630 -1.07 -6.33 -35.08
CA ASP A 630 -1.25 -7.27 -36.19
C ASP A 630 -0.72 -8.67 -35.84
N LEU A 631 0.49 -8.75 -35.28
CA LEU A 631 1.11 -10.01 -34.88
C LEU A 631 0.42 -10.66 -33.70
N ALA A 632 0.00 -9.90 -32.69
CA ALA A 632 -0.73 -10.45 -31.55
C ALA A 632 -2.07 -11.08 -31.99
N THR A 633 -2.73 -10.47 -32.98
CA THR A 633 -3.98 -10.99 -33.56
C THR A 633 -3.76 -12.30 -34.31
N LEU A 634 -2.74 -12.35 -35.17
CA LEU A 634 -2.38 -13.59 -35.86
C LEU A 634 -1.98 -14.70 -34.89
N TYR A 635 -1.22 -14.34 -33.86
CA TYR A 635 -0.71 -15.29 -32.89
C TYR A 635 -1.83 -15.93 -32.06
N ILE A 636 -2.82 -15.17 -31.62
CA ILE A 636 -3.97 -15.77 -30.94
C ILE A 636 -4.80 -16.62 -31.90
N ASP A 637 -5.01 -16.20 -33.15
CA ASP A 637 -5.83 -16.95 -34.13
C ASP A 637 -5.20 -18.29 -34.52
N ASP A 638 -3.87 -18.32 -34.66
CA ASP A 638 -3.12 -19.51 -35.07
C ASP A 638 -2.79 -20.46 -33.91
N THR A 639 -3.08 -20.07 -32.66
CA THR A 639 -2.73 -20.86 -31.47
C THR A 639 -3.95 -21.58 -30.88
N PRO A 640 -3.94 -22.92 -30.80
CA PRO A 640 -5.08 -23.70 -30.30
C PRO A 640 -5.45 -23.39 -28.85
N SER A 641 -6.74 -23.27 -28.57
CA SER A 641 -7.27 -23.03 -27.22
C SER A 641 -6.84 -24.11 -26.21
N GLY A 642 -6.59 -23.70 -24.96
CA GLY A 642 -6.22 -24.63 -23.88
C GLY A 642 -4.75 -25.05 -23.84
N THR A 643 -3.92 -24.61 -24.78
CA THR A 643 -2.47 -24.86 -24.78
C THR A 643 -1.69 -23.85 -23.93
N GLU A 644 -0.47 -24.18 -23.54
CA GLU A 644 0.47 -23.23 -22.90
C GLU A 644 0.67 -21.98 -23.76
N GLU A 645 0.89 -22.20 -25.04
CA GLU A 645 1.12 -21.17 -26.04
C GLU A 645 -0.08 -20.23 -26.17
N ARG A 646 -1.30 -20.76 -26.02
CA ARG A 646 -2.52 -19.95 -26.02
C ARG A 646 -2.52 -18.93 -24.90
N ARG A 647 -2.08 -19.32 -23.71
CA ARG A 647 -2.02 -18.42 -22.55
C ARG A 647 -1.04 -17.26 -22.81
N ARG A 648 0.09 -17.53 -23.48
CA ARG A 648 1.05 -16.50 -23.91
C ARG A 648 0.43 -15.57 -24.96
N ALA A 649 -0.23 -16.13 -25.97
CA ALA A 649 -0.89 -15.38 -27.03
C ALA A 649 -2.02 -14.48 -26.49
N GLU A 650 -2.86 -14.98 -25.59
CA GLU A 650 -3.94 -14.22 -24.96
C GLU A 650 -3.43 -13.02 -24.14
N ARG A 651 -2.30 -13.17 -23.44
CA ARG A 651 -1.67 -12.06 -22.70
C ARG A 651 -1.21 -10.95 -23.63
N LEU A 652 -0.42 -11.29 -24.65
CA LEU A 652 0.08 -10.31 -25.60
C LEU A 652 -1.08 -9.64 -26.35
N PHE A 653 -2.07 -10.43 -26.76
CA PHE A 653 -3.28 -9.95 -27.42
C PHE A 653 -4.02 -8.95 -26.53
N ARG A 654 -4.28 -9.28 -25.26
CA ARG A 654 -4.93 -8.38 -24.32
C ARG A 654 -4.16 -7.07 -24.17
N ARG A 655 -2.84 -7.14 -23.96
CA ARG A 655 -1.98 -5.95 -23.78
C ARG A 655 -2.01 -5.04 -25.01
N ALA A 656 -1.79 -5.60 -26.20
CA ALA A 656 -1.73 -4.83 -27.44
C ALA A 656 -3.10 -4.20 -27.78
N LEU A 657 -4.17 -4.99 -27.73
CA LEU A 657 -5.50 -4.55 -28.17
C LEU A 657 -6.18 -3.63 -27.16
N LEU A 658 -5.98 -3.82 -25.84
CA LEU A 658 -6.46 -2.84 -24.86
C LEU A 658 -5.74 -1.51 -25.03
N GLY A 659 -4.41 -1.51 -25.24
CA GLY A 659 -3.65 -0.30 -25.55
C GLY A 659 -4.26 0.45 -26.74
N ARG A 660 -4.57 -0.27 -27.82
CA ARG A 660 -5.24 0.28 -29.01
C ARG A 660 -6.62 0.85 -28.71
N ALA A 661 -7.45 0.09 -28.00
CA ALA A 661 -8.82 0.47 -27.65
C ALA A 661 -8.83 1.79 -26.87
N TYR A 662 -7.98 1.90 -25.84
CA TYR A 662 -7.84 3.12 -25.06
C TYR A 662 -7.28 4.31 -25.86
N ARG A 663 -6.30 4.08 -26.77
CA ARG A 663 -5.82 5.14 -27.69
C ARG A 663 -6.94 5.63 -28.62
N ARG A 664 -7.77 4.74 -29.16
CA ARG A 664 -8.91 5.09 -30.01
C ARG A 664 -9.97 5.86 -29.23
N MET A 665 -10.26 5.43 -27.99
CA MET A 665 -11.16 6.15 -27.09
C MET A 665 -10.65 7.56 -26.78
N GLY A 666 -9.35 7.72 -26.51
CA GLY A 666 -8.73 9.03 -26.30
C GLY A 666 -8.73 9.95 -27.53
N ARG A 667 -8.89 9.39 -28.74
CA ARG A 667 -9.05 10.14 -30.01
C ARG A 667 -10.51 10.31 -30.43
N ASP A 668 -11.45 10.12 -29.50
CA ASP A 668 -12.91 10.22 -29.73
C ASP A 668 -13.48 9.21 -30.75
N ARG A 669 -12.76 8.11 -31.04
CA ARG A 669 -13.19 7.03 -31.95
C ARG A 669 -13.90 5.92 -31.18
N MET A 670 -15.07 6.26 -30.61
CA MET A 670 -15.79 5.43 -29.64
C MET A 670 -16.23 4.07 -30.19
N ASP A 671 -16.74 4.01 -31.43
CA ASP A 671 -17.20 2.74 -32.03
C ASP A 671 -16.05 1.77 -32.30
N GLU A 672 -14.91 2.27 -32.75
CA GLU A 672 -13.73 1.43 -32.99
C GLU A 672 -13.09 0.97 -31.68
N ALA A 673 -13.07 1.84 -30.67
CA ALA A 673 -12.64 1.44 -29.33
C ALA A 673 -13.54 0.34 -28.76
N ARG A 674 -14.87 0.50 -28.88
CA ARG A 674 -15.85 -0.51 -28.47
C ARG A 674 -15.63 -1.84 -29.19
N ALA A 675 -15.42 -1.80 -30.51
CA ALA A 675 -15.16 -3.01 -31.29
C ALA A 675 -13.89 -3.76 -30.82
N ASP A 676 -12.83 -3.03 -30.45
CA ASP A 676 -11.63 -3.62 -29.88
C ASP A 676 -11.88 -4.22 -28.49
N PHE A 677 -12.61 -3.51 -27.62
CA PHE A 677 -12.98 -4.05 -26.31
C PHE A 677 -13.85 -5.31 -26.44
N ASP A 678 -14.82 -5.33 -27.37
CA ASP A 678 -15.63 -6.51 -27.66
C ASP A 678 -14.80 -7.68 -28.16
N LEU A 679 -13.78 -7.40 -28.97
CA LEU A 679 -12.87 -8.41 -29.48
C LEU A 679 -12.04 -9.02 -28.35
N VAL A 680 -11.46 -8.20 -27.47
CA VAL A 680 -10.69 -8.68 -26.31
C VAL A 680 -11.57 -9.48 -25.35
N THR A 681 -12.77 -8.99 -25.01
CA THR A 681 -13.71 -9.72 -24.16
C THR A 681 -14.11 -11.06 -24.76
N ARG A 682 -14.42 -11.09 -26.07
CA ARG A 682 -14.78 -12.35 -26.74
C ARG A 682 -13.66 -13.38 -26.68
N ARG A 683 -12.43 -12.98 -27.02
CA ARG A 683 -11.29 -13.89 -27.17
C ARG A 683 -10.65 -14.33 -25.87
N THR A 684 -10.71 -13.53 -24.81
CA THR A 684 -9.99 -13.81 -23.55
C THR A 684 -10.88 -13.82 -22.30
N GLY A 685 -12.14 -13.40 -22.40
CA GLY A 685 -13.04 -13.24 -21.23
C GLY A 685 -12.61 -12.13 -20.28
N SER A 686 -11.84 -11.12 -20.74
CA SER A 686 -11.36 -10.02 -19.91
C SER A 686 -12.51 -9.19 -19.33
N LEU A 687 -12.56 -9.10 -17.99
CA LEU A 687 -13.55 -8.27 -17.28
C LEU A 687 -13.29 -6.77 -17.48
N GLU A 688 -12.03 -6.33 -17.45
CA GLU A 688 -11.65 -4.93 -17.73
C GLU A 688 -12.19 -4.48 -19.10
N SER A 689 -11.97 -5.30 -20.12
CA SER A 689 -12.48 -5.01 -21.47
C SER A 689 -14.01 -5.03 -21.52
N ALA A 690 -14.64 -5.95 -20.77
CA ALA A 690 -16.10 -6.03 -20.71
C ALA A 690 -16.71 -4.78 -20.06
N VAL A 691 -16.07 -4.24 -19.01
CA VAL A 691 -16.49 -3.00 -18.35
C VAL A 691 -16.53 -1.84 -19.34
N GLU A 692 -15.48 -1.63 -20.12
CA GLU A 692 -15.42 -0.53 -21.08
C GLU A 692 -16.39 -0.72 -22.25
N SER A 693 -16.48 -1.95 -22.76
CA SER A 693 -17.46 -2.35 -23.77
C SER A 693 -18.91 -2.04 -23.34
N MET A 694 -19.28 -2.41 -22.11
CA MET A 694 -20.58 -2.10 -21.53
C MET A 694 -20.77 -0.61 -21.30
N SER A 695 -19.77 0.08 -20.75
CA SER A 695 -19.81 1.52 -20.46
C SER A 695 -20.07 2.33 -21.73
N LEU A 696 -19.39 2.02 -22.84
CA LEU A 696 -19.58 2.68 -24.14
C LEU A 696 -20.99 2.44 -24.71
N ARG A 697 -21.51 1.20 -24.63
CA ARG A 697 -22.89 0.88 -25.07
C ARG A 697 -23.94 1.65 -24.27
N LEU A 698 -23.80 1.67 -22.95
CA LEU A 698 -24.75 2.37 -22.07
C LEU A 698 -24.70 3.89 -22.29
N ARG A 699 -23.52 4.47 -22.54
CA ARG A 699 -23.39 5.89 -22.92
C ARG A 699 -24.03 6.20 -24.27
N ALA A 700 -23.99 5.26 -25.21
CA ALA A 700 -24.66 5.36 -26.51
C ALA A 700 -26.18 5.10 -26.45
N GLY A 701 -26.75 4.81 -25.26
CA GLY A 701 -28.18 4.59 -25.09
C GLY A 701 -28.67 3.20 -25.48
N VAL A 702 -27.77 2.22 -25.65
CA VAL A 702 -28.16 0.82 -25.91
C VAL A 702 -28.90 0.24 -24.70
N ALA A 703 -29.99 -0.48 -24.96
CA ALA A 703 -30.83 -1.06 -23.90
C ALA A 703 -30.04 -2.09 -23.05
N PRO A 704 -30.18 -2.09 -21.72
CA PRO A 704 -29.55 -3.04 -20.79
C PRO A 704 -29.64 -4.51 -21.23
N GLU A 705 -30.80 -4.93 -21.72
CA GLU A 705 -31.09 -6.31 -22.12
C GLU A 705 -30.31 -6.71 -23.38
N VAL A 706 -29.99 -5.76 -24.24
CA VAL A 706 -29.14 -5.96 -25.42
C VAL A 706 -27.68 -6.05 -24.99
N VAL A 707 -27.22 -5.18 -24.08
CA VAL A 707 -25.86 -5.25 -23.52
C VAL A 707 -25.59 -6.63 -22.91
N MET A 708 -26.54 -7.17 -22.13
CA MET A 708 -26.40 -8.50 -21.51
C MET A 708 -26.31 -9.65 -22.52
N LYS A 709 -26.85 -9.49 -23.73
CA LYS A 709 -26.81 -10.50 -24.79
C LYS A 709 -25.55 -10.41 -25.65
N GLU A 710 -25.06 -9.19 -25.89
CA GLU A 710 -23.93 -8.96 -26.79
C GLU A 710 -22.57 -9.15 -26.11
N VAL A 711 -22.45 -8.83 -24.83
CA VAL A 711 -21.18 -8.94 -24.09
C VAL A 711 -20.98 -10.39 -23.64
N THR A 712 -20.28 -11.15 -24.46
CA THR A 712 -20.09 -12.60 -24.33
C THR A 712 -18.62 -12.98 -24.54
N THR A 713 -18.29 -14.24 -24.23
CA THR A 713 -16.94 -14.79 -24.43
C THR A 713 -16.98 -16.14 -25.12
N GLU A 714 -15.99 -16.40 -25.98
CA GLU A 714 -15.75 -17.68 -26.63
C GLU A 714 -15.00 -18.66 -25.71
N VAL A 715 -14.49 -18.18 -24.56
CA VAL A 715 -13.74 -18.99 -23.58
C VAL A 715 -14.74 -19.72 -22.65
N PRO A 716 -14.90 -21.05 -22.77
CA PRO A 716 -15.99 -21.76 -22.08
C PRO A 716 -15.90 -21.67 -20.55
N SER A 717 -14.68 -21.70 -20.00
CA SER A 717 -14.43 -21.62 -18.55
C SER A 717 -14.74 -20.26 -17.93
N LYS A 718 -14.93 -19.21 -18.74
CA LYS A 718 -15.22 -17.83 -18.27
C LYS A 718 -16.65 -17.39 -18.60
N ALA A 719 -17.39 -18.14 -19.40
CA ALA A 719 -18.71 -17.74 -19.88
C ALA A 719 -19.71 -17.51 -18.74
N LYS A 720 -19.75 -18.42 -17.76
CA LYS A 720 -20.66 -18.32 -16.61
C LYS A 720 -20.33 -17.11 -15.73
N SER A 721 -19.07 -16.96 -15.32
CA SER A 721 -18.63 -15.84 -14.46
C SER A 721 -18.79 -14.49 -15.15
N LEU A 722 -18.47 -14.37 -16.44
CA LEU A 722 -18.70 -13.16 -17.21
C LEU A 722 -20.19 -12.79 -17.27
N SER A 723 -21.08 -13.76 -17.50
CA SER A 723 -22.52 -13.49 -17.57
C SER A 723 -23.07 -12.91 -16.27
N HIS A 724 -22.70 -13.48 -15.13
CA HIS A 724 -23.07 -12.97 -13.81
C HIS A 724 -22.51 -11.56 -13.56
N PHE A 725 -21.24 -11.31 -13.92
CA PHE A 725 -20.63 -10.00 -13.79
C PHE A 725 -21.32 -8.93 -14.65
N VAL A 726 -21.65 -9.24 -15.91
CA VAL A 726 -22.35 -8.32 -16.82
C VAL A 726 -23.72 -7.92 -16.26
N LYS A 727 -24.49 -8.89 -15.76
CA LYS A 727 -25.80 -8.61 -15.12
C LYS A 727 -25.66 -7.68 -13.92
N ALA A 728 -24.70 -7.96 -13.04
CA ALA A 728 -24.42 -7.12 -11.88
C ALA A 728 -24.04 -5.70 -12.31
N TYR A 729 -23.10 -5.56 -13.25
CA TYR A 729 -22.62 -4.26 -13.73
C TYR A 729 -23.74 -3.39 -14.30
N VAL A 730 -24.55 -3.95 -15.21
CA VAL A 730 -25.66 -3.25 -15.85
C VAL A 730 -26.73 -2.84 -14.83
N THR A 731 -26.98 -3.69 -13.81
CA THR A 731 -27.87 -3.37 -12.69
C THR A 731 -27.33 -2.18 -11.89
N THR A 732 -26.04 -2.20 -11.52
CA THR A 732 -25.38 -1.13 -10.77
C THR A 732 -25.48 0.22 -11.47
N ARG A 733 -25.31 0.27 -12.79
CA ARG A 733 -25.36 1.53 -13.57
C ARG A 733 -26.74 2.21 -13.58
N ARG A 734 -27.79 1.52 -13.12
CA ARG A 734 -29.15 2.07 -13.01
C ARG A 734 -29.49 2.55 -11.60
N LEU A 735 -28.72 2.19 -10.57
CA LEU A 735 -29.06 2.42 -9.15
C LEU A 735 -29.43 3.85 -8.82
N SER A 736 -28.67 4.84 -9.32
CA SER A 736 -28.92 6.26 -9.06
C SER A 736 -30.20 6.82 -9.69
N LYS A 737 -30.87 6.06 -10.57
CA LYS A 737 -32.11 6.45 -11.26
C LYS A 737 -33.35 5.73 -10.75
N LEU A 738 -33.21 4.80 -9.81
CA LEU A 738 -34.33 4.01 -9.28
C LEU A 738 -34.98 4.73 -8.08
N ASP A 739 -36.25 4.41 -7.84
CA ASP A 739 -36.93 4.76 -6.58
C ASP A 739 -36.42 3.87 -5.43
N ASP A 740 -36.84 4.15 -4.19
CA ASP A 740 -36.24 3.53 -3.00
C ASP A 740 -36.41 2.00 -2.96
N ASP A 741 -37.62 1.49 -3.28
CA ASP A 741 -37.90 0.06 -3.28
C ASP A 741 -37.16 -0.66 -4.42
N ALA A 742 -37.18 -0.11 -5.64
CA ALA A 742 -36.46 -0.71 -6.76
C ALA A 742 -34.94 -0.61 -6.57
N HIS A 743 -34.44 0.44 -5.92
CA HIS A 743 -33.02 0.60 -5.58
C HIS A 743 -32.57 -0.52 -4.63
N ALA A 744 -33.27 -0.72 -3.52
CA ALA A 744 -32.94 -1.75 -2.54
C ALA A 744 -32.98 -3.16 -3.16
N GLN A 745 -33.99 -3.45 -3.99
CA GLN A 745 -34.08 -4.73 -4.70
C GLN A 745 -32.94 -4.90 -5.72
N ALA A 746 -32.58 -3.85 -6.46
CA ALA A 746 -31.50 -3.89 -7.43
C ALA A 746 -30.12 -4.08 -6.77
N VAL A 747 -29.86 -3.46 -5.61
CA VAL A 747 -28.66 -3.71 -4.80
C VAL A 747 -28.58 -5.20 -4.41
N LYS A 748 -29.67 -5.76 -3.89
CA LYS A 748 -29.73 -7.18 -3.51
C LYS A 748 -29.48 -8.11 -4.70
N THR A 749 -30.11 -7.84 -5.84
CA THR A 749 -29.94 -8.63 -7.07
C THR A 749 -28.51 -8.54 -7.60
N GLY A 750 -27.92 -7.33 -7.66
CA GLY A 750 -26.55 -7.15 -8.14
C GLY A 750 -25.51 -7.91 -7.31
N LEU A 751 -25.64 -7.86 -5.98
CA LEU A 751 -24.77 -8.61 -5.07
C LEU A 751 -24.98 -10.13 -5.18
N ALA A 752 -26.22 -10.59 -5.37
CA ALA A 752 -26.51 -12.01 -5.57
C ALA A 752 -25.91 -12.58 -6.86
N GLU A 753 -25.93 -11.81 -7.95
CA GLU A 753 -25.28 -12.19 -9.21
C GLU A 753 -23.77 -12.36 -9.04
N LEU A 754 -23.09 -11.43 -8.36
CA LEU A 754 -21.65 -11.56 -8.09
C LEU A 754 -21.33 -12.76 -7.20
N ARG A 755 -22.17 -13.07 -6.21
CA ARG A 755 -22.00 -14.22 -5.33
C ARG A 755 -22.20 -15.56 -6.04
N ALA A 756 -23.05 -15.63 -7.07
CA ALA A 756 -23.32 -16.86 -7.81
C ALA A 756 -22.09 -17.44 -8.54
N ALA A 757 -21.07 -16.61 -8.79
CA ALA A 757 -19.78 -17.03 -9.36
C ALA A 757 -18.59 -16.59 -8.47
N TRP A 758 -18.79 -16.50 -7.14
CA TRP A 758 -17.83 -15.90 -6.22
C TRP A 758 -16.45 -16.57 -6.25
N GLN A 759 -16.38 -17.90 -6.36
CA GLN A 759 -15.09 -18.62 -6.38
C GLN A 759 -14.19 -18.20 -7.54
N GLU A 760 -14.76 -17.84 -8.69
CA GLU A 760 -14.02 -17.36 -9.87
C GLU A 760 -13.80 -15.84 -9.85
N LEU A 761 -14.73 -15.10 -9.24
CA LEU A 761 -14.79 -13.64 -9.30
C LEU A 761 -14.11 -12.92 -8.12
N LYS A 762 -13.98 -13.55 -6.95
CA LYS A 762 -13.54 -12.89 -5.70
C LYS A 762 -12.16 -12.22 -5.80
N ASN A 763 -11.26 -12.79 -6.59
CA ASN A 763 -9.90 -12.30 -6.77
C ASN A 763 -9.76 -11.37 -8.01
N GLN A 764 -10.87 -10.91 -8.59
CA GLN A 764 -10.88 -9.99 -9.72
C GLN A 764 -11.08 -8.55 -9.22
N ARG A 765 -10.16 -7.65 -9.58
CA ARG A 765 -10.21 -6.22 -9.18
C ARG A 765 -11.48 -5.52 -9.65
N GLU A 766 -11.97 -5.87 -10.84
CA GLU A 766 -13.18 -5.29 -11.44
C GLU A 766 -14.42 -5.63 -10.61
N VAL A 767 -14.47 -6.85 -10.07
CA VAL A 767 -15.56 -7.33 -9.22
C VAL A 767 -15.54 -6.61 -7.88
N GLN A 768 -14.36 -6.51 -7.26
CA GLN A 768 -14.20 -5.81 -5.98
C GLN A 768 -14.55 -4.31 -6.13
N ALA A 769 -14.08 -3.65 -7.19
CA ALA A 769 -14.45 -2.27 -7.49
C ALA A 769 -15.97 -2.11 -7.72
N LEU A 770 -16.61 -3.07 -8.39
CA LEU A 770 -18.06 -3.05 -8.62
C LEU A 770 -18.87 -3.24 -7.33
N MET A 771 -18.46 -4.14 -6.44
CA MET A 771 -19.09 -4.28 -5.12
C MET A 771 -18.92 -3.02 -4.29
N GLY A 772 -17.73 -2.41 -4.33
CA GLY A 772 -17.47 -1.11 -3.73
C GLY A 772 -18.46 -0.06 -4.22
N ALA A 773 -18.66 0.02 -5.54
CA ALA A 773 -19.60 0.95 -6.15
C ALA A 773 -21.08 0.67 -5.79
N ILE A 774 -21.51 -0.59 -5.73
CA ILE A 774 -22.87 -0.93 -5.30
C ILE A 774 -23.13 -0.43 -3.89
N HIS A 775 -22.21 -0.71 -2.96
CA HIS A 775 -22.34 -0.28 -1.57
C HIS A 775 -22.16 1.23 -1.39
N HIS A 776 -21.36 1.88 -2.23
CA HIS A 776 -21.20 3.33 -2.24
C HIS A 776 -22.50 4.00 -2.67
N GLU A 777 -23.16 3.52 -3.73
CA GLU A 777 -24.48 4.03 -4.16
C GLU A 777 -25.56 3.78 -3.09
N ASP A 778 -25.55 2.62 -2.45
CA ASP A 778 -26.45 2.30 -1.32
C ASP A 778 -26.24 3.26 -0.14
N PHE A 779 -24.99 3.61 0.18
CA PHE A 779 -24.68 4.64 1.17
C PHE A 779 -25.17 6.03 0.74
N LEU A 780 -24.99 6.41 -0.52
CA LEU A 780 -25.45 7.70 -1.02
C LEU A 780 -26.97 7.84 -0.98
N ARG A 781 -27.71 6.73 -1.14
CA ARG A 781 -29.17 6.72 -1.07
C ARG A 781 -29.70 6.63 0.35
N GLY A 782 -29.17 5.71 1.16
CA GLY A 782 -29.69 5.40 2.49
C GLY A 782 -28.98 6.10 3.66
N HIS A 783 -27.84 6.75 3.41
CA HIS A 783 -26.95 7.35 4.44
C HIS A 783 -26.55 6.38 5.57
N ASN A 784 -26.57 5.07 5.31
CA ASN A 784 -26.21 4.04 6.27
C ASN A 784 -24.68 3.89 6.36
N PRO A 785 -24.04 4.20 7.50
CA PRO A 785 -22.59 4.09 7.66
C PRO A 785 -22.05 2.67 7.37
N ALA A 786 -22.84 1.63 7.63
CA ALA A 786 -22.43 0.25 7.36
C ALA A 786 -22.27 -0.03 5.85
N ALA A 787 -23.01 0.68 4.99
CA ALA A 787 -22.83 0.58 3.54
C ALA A 787 -21.52 1.27 3.10
N ALA A 788 -21.20 2.43 3.69
CA ALA A 788 -19.91 3.10 3.44
C ALA A 788 -18.72 2.25 3.89
N GLU A 789 -18.82 1.58 5.03
CA GLU A 789 -17.78 0.66 5.53
C GLU A 789 -17.51 -0.49 4.55
N ARG A 790 -18.57 -1.17 4.08
CA ARG A 790 -18.45 -2.22 3.06
C ARG A 790 -17.87 -1.70 1.75
N ALA A 791 -18.29 -0.51 1.31
CA ALA A 791 -17.75 0.13 0.11
C ALA A 791 -16.24 0.36 0.23
N ASN A 792 -15.79 0.95 1.35
CA ASN A 792 -14.39 1.20 1.65
C ASN A 792 -13.56 -0.08 1.56
N ARG A 793 -14.00 -1.16 2.21
CA ARG A 793 -13.28 -2.44 2.18
C ARG A 793 -13.12 -2.99 0.78
N HIS A 794 -14.21 -3.06 0.01
CA HIS A 794 -14.14 -3.58 -1.35
C HIS A 794 -13.25 -2.72 -2.26
N TYR A 795 -13.24 -1.40 -2.07
CA TYR A 795 -12.30 -0.54 -2.75
C TYR A 795 -10.84 -0.77 -2.32
N LEU A 796 -10.56 -1.02 -1.04
CA LEU A 796 -9.20 -1.34 -0.59
C LEU A 796 -8.71 -2.68 -1.15
N VAL A 797 -9.56 -3.72 -1.13
CA VAL A 797 -9.24 -5.00 -1.79
C VAL A 797 -9.05 -4.80 -3.29
N ALA A 798 -9.89 -3.99 -3.94
CA ALA A 798 -9.71 -3.68 -5.35
C ALA A 798 -8.37 -2.97 -5.59
N LEU A 799 -7.99 -1.99 -4.76
CA LEU A 799 -6.75 -1.23 -4.85
C LEU A 799 -5.51 -2.14 -4.75
N ASP A 800 -5.56 -3.14 -3.87
CA ASP A 800 -4.52 -4.17 -3.72
C ASP A 800 -4.41 -5.05 -4.98
N LEU A 801 -5.56 -5.46 -5.53
CA LEU A 801 -5.62 -6.26 -6.75
C LEU A 801 -5.28 -5.47 -8.05
N VAL A 802 -5.28 -4.14 -8.02
CA VAL A 802 -4.97 -3.30 -9.20
C VAL A 802 -3.53 -3.51 -9.69
N ARG A 803 -2.59 -3.68 -8.76
CA ARG A 803 -1.16 -3.82 -9.05
C ARG A 803 -0.66 -2.63 -9.92
N ASN A 804 -0.13 -2.88 -11.12
CA ASN A 804 0.45 -1.85 -11.99
C ASN A 804 -0.54 -1.20 -12.98
N ASN A 805 -1.86 -1.37 -12.84
CA ASN A 805 -2.82 -0.72 -13.74
C ASN A 805 -3.17 0.72 -13.26
N PRO A 806 -2.58 1.78 -13.86
CA PRO A 806 -2.78 3.16 -13.37
C PRO A 806 -4.22 3.65 -13.55
N ARG A 807 -4.98 3.09 -14.51
CA ARG A 807 -6.37 3.51 -14.77
C ARG A 807 -7.30 3.05 -13.66
N TYR A 808 -7.18 1.78 -13.26
CA TYR A 808 -7.95 1.26 -12.12
C TYR A 808 -7.49 1.87 -10.81
N LYS A 809 -6.18 2.10 -10.62
CA LYS A 809 -5.65 2.78 -9.44
C LYS A 809 -6.28 4.17 -9.30
N ALA A 810 -6.29 4.94 -10.39
CA ALA A 810 -6.95 6.24 -10.47
C ALA A 810 -8.46 6.17 -10.20
N MET A 811 -9.18 5.19 -10.75
CA MET A 811 -10.61 5.03 -10.49
C MET A 811 -10.89 4.78 -9.00
N ILE A 812 -10.16 3.84 -8.38
CA ILE A 812 -10.40 3.38 -7.02
C ILE A 812 -9.95 4.42 -5.99
N LEU A 813 -8.80 5.07 -6.17
CA LEU A 813 -8.37 6.18 -5.31
C LEU A 813 -9.37 7.34 -5.36
N GLY A 814 -9.92 7.65 -6.54
CA GLY A 814 -10.98 8.64 -6.69
C GLY A 814 -12.25 8.23 -5.92
N ALA A 815 -12.67 6.97 -6.02
CA ALA A 815 -13.83 6.45 -5.30
C ALA A 815 -13.64 6.47 -3.77
N LEU A 816 -12.48 6.04 -3.27
CA LEU A 816 -12.10 6.11 -1.85
C LEU A 816 -12.09 7.56 -1.35
N GLY A 817 -11.44 8.45 -2.07
CA GLY A 817 -11.40 9.87 -1.72
C GLY A 817 -12.79 10.51 -1.65
N LEU A 818 -13.67 10.20 -2.61
CA LEU A 818 -15.05 10.66 -2.61
C LEU A 818 -15.86 10.07 -1.45
N LEU A 819 -15.75 8.75 -1.21
CA LEU A 819 -16.42 8.05 -0.12
C LEU A 819 -16.06 8.67 1.23
N HIS A 820 -14.76 8.81 1.53
CA HIS A 820 -14.30 9.40 2.79
C HIS A 820 -14.68 10.87 2.93
N THR A 821 -14.69 11.64 1.83
CA THR A 821 -15.18 13.03 1.84
C THR A 821 -16.67 13.10 2.18
N GLN A 822 -17.47 12.16 1.70
CA GLN A 822 -18.92 12.11 1.93
C GLN A 822 -19.28 11.60 3.31
N VAL A 823 -18.49 10.67 3.87
CA VAL A 823 -18.63 10.20 5.26
C VAL A 823 -18.20 11.29 6.26
N GLY A 824 -17.26 12.16 5.89
CA GLY A 824 -16.73 13.22 6.75
C GLY A 824 -15.31 12.96 7.27
N ASN A 825 -14.64 11.90 6.81
CA ASN A 825 -13.27 11.55 7.17
C ASN A 825 -12.25 12.36 6.38
N HIS A 826 -12.25 13.69 6.55
CA HIS A 826 -11.52 14.61 5.68
C HIS A 826 -10.00 14.40 5.64
N HIS A 827 -9.36 14.05 6.75
CA HIS A 827 -7.92 13.72 6.76
C HIS A 827 -7.60 12.47 5.91
N ILE A 828 -8.37 11.40 6.07
CA ILE A 828 -8.19 10.15 5.29
C ILE A 828 -8.49 10.41 3.80
N ALA A 829 -9.54 11.18 3.52
CA ALA A 829 -9.90 11.55 2.16
C ALA A 829 -8.75 12.26 1.42
N LEU A 830 -8.05 13.18 2.09
CA LEU A 830 -6.92 13.89 1.49
C LEU A 830 -5.80 12.96 1.06
N GLY A 831 -5.45 11.95 1.86
CA GLY A 831 -4.45 10.95 1.48
C GLY A 831 -4.77 10.28 0.14
N TYR A 832 -6.01 9.80 -0.03
CA TYR A 832 -6.44 9.18 -1.30
C TYR A 832 -6.56 10.18 -2.45
N LEU A 833 -7.05 11.40 -2.19
CA LEU A 833 -7.25 12.43 -3.21
C LEU A 833 -5.91 12.98 -3.71
N ASP A 834 -4.90 13.11 -2.86
CA ASP A 834 -3.55 13.54 -3.24
C ASP A 834 -2.85 12.45 -4.07
N GLU A 835 -2.94 11.18 -3.67
CA GLU A 835 -2.48 10.06 -4.49
C GLU A 835 -3.21 9.99 -5.83
N ARG A 836 -4.51 10.32 -5.84
CA ARG A 836 -5.29 10.39 -7.07
C ARG A 836 -4.82 11.52 -7.99
N ASP A 837 -4.52 12.70 -7.47
CA ASP A 837 -4.13 13.88 -8.27
C ASP A 837 -2.72 13.71 -8.89
N LYS A 838 -1.90 12.77 -8.39
CA LYS A 838 -0.64 12.34 -9.03
C LYS A 838 -0.86 11.56 -10.34
N LEU A 839 -2.07 11.05 -10.59
CA LEU A 839 -2.40 10.26 -11.78
C LEU A 839 -3.20 11.09 -12.80
N PRO A 840 -3.04 10.86 -14.12
CA PRO A 840 -3.81 11.58 -15.14
C PRO A 840 -5.33 11.44 -15.00
N TYR A 841 -6.08 12.47 -15.38
CA TYR A 841 -7.53 12.42 -15.52
C TYR A 841 -7.92 11.99 -16.93
N ALA A 842 -8.88 11.07 -17.05
CA ALA A 842 -9.39 10.62 -18.34
C ALA A 842 -10.20 11.71 -19.07
N ASP A 843 -10.91 12.54 -18.30
CA ASP A 843 -11.62 13.73 -18.77
C ASP A 843 -11.72 14.79 -17.66
N SER A 844 -12.12 16.01 -18.01
CA SER A 844 -12.32 17.09 -17.04
C SER A 844 -13.44 16.81 -16.04
N ALA A 845 -14.36 15.87 -16.31
CA ALA A 845 -15.46 15.55 -15.40
C ALA A 845 -14.95 14.75 -14.20
N ALA A 846 -14.06 13.77 -14.44
CA ALA A 846 -13.37 13.03 -13.40
C ALA A 846 -12.41 13.92 -12.60
N GLY A 847 -11.75 14.88 -13.26
CA GLY A 847 -10.94 15.89 -12.58
C GLY A 847 -11.74 16.79 -11.65
N LEU A 848 -12.92 17.23 -12.12
CA LEU A 848 -13.79 18.14 -11.37
C LEU A 848 -14.25 17.55 -10.03
N SER A 849 -14.71 16.29 -10.02
CA SER A 849 -15.22 15.66 -8.78
C SER A 849 -14.12 15.53 -7.73
N VAL A 850 -12.91 15.13 -8.12
CA VAL A 850 -11.76 15.00 -7.23
C VAL A 850 -11.31 16.36 -6.72
N ALA A 851 -11.20 17.37 -7.58
CA ALA A 851 -10.77 18.71 -7.19
C ALA A 851 -11.74 19.38 -6.20
N LEU A 852 -13.06 19.20 -6.39
CA LEU A 852 -14.08 19.71 -5.45
C LEU A 852 -14.07 18.95 -4.12
N ALA A 853 -13.95 17.62 -4.15
CA ALA A 853 -13.86 16.82 -2.93
C ALA A 853 -12.61 17.19 -2.11
N ARG A 854 -11.47 17.37 -2.79
CA ARG A 854 -10.21 17.82 -2.20
C ARG A 854 -10.33 19.20 -1.60
N ALA A 855 -10.91 20.16 -2.33
CA ALA A 855 -11.12 21.51 -1.83
C ALA A 855 -12.01 21.52 -0.57
N ARG A 856 -13.07 20.71 -0.54
CA ARG A 856 -13.91 20.53 0.64
C ARG A 856 -13.14 19.92 1.81
N ALA A 857 -12.39 18.85 1.57
CA ALA A 857 -11.63 18.18 2.61
C ALA A 857 -10.55 19.10 3.22
N LEU A 858 -9.84 19.87 2.38
CA LEU A 858 -8.86 20.88 2.81
C LEU A 858 -9.49 21.95 3.71
N LEU A 859 -10.68 22.44 3.38
CA LEU A 859 -11.39 23.40 4.22
C LEU A 859 -11.67 22.83 5.62
N HIS A 860 -12.15 21.58 5.70
CA HIS A 860 -12.51 20.96 6.98
C HIS A 860 -11.31 20.58 7.86
N VAL A 861 -10.09 20.60 7.33
CA VAL A 861 -8.85 20.38 8.09
C VAL A 861 -8.07 21.68 8.33
N ASN A 862 -8.73 22.84 8.20
CA ASN A 862 -8.14 24.18 8.40
C ASN A 862 -6.94 24.48 7.47
N ARG A 863 -7.05 24.09 6.18
CA ARG A 863 -6.08 24.39 5.12
C ARG A 863 -6.73 25.25 4.03
N GLU A 864 -7.25 26.42 4.43
CA GLU A 864 -8.12 27.27 3.62
C GLU A 864 -7.43 27.77 2.34
N VAL A 865 -6.14 28.13 2.44
CA VAL A 865 -5.34 28.62 1.31
C VAL A 865 -5.27 27.58 0.19
N GLU A 866 -5.05 26.31 0.55
CA GLU A 866 -4.99 25.20 -0.40
C GLU A 866 -6.38 24.80 -0.89
N ALA A 867 -7.40 24.90 -0.03
CA ALA A 867 -8.79 24.70 -0.43
C ALA A 867 -9.20 25.68 -1.54
N ALA A 868 -8.84 26.96 -1.40
CA ALA A 868 -9.08 28.00 -2.40
C ALA A 868 -8.38 27.66 -3.73
N GLN A 869 -7.09 27.31 -3.68
CA GLN A 869 -6.33 26.90 -4.88
C GLN A 869 -6.96 25.68 -5.58
N SER A 870 -7.40 24.68 -4.82
CA SER A 870 -8.04 23.48 -5.37
C SER A 870 -9.40 23.79 -6.02
N ALA A 871 -10.19 24.71 -5.45
CA ALA A 871 -11.45 25.14 -6.04
C ALA A 871 -11.26 26.04 -7.28
N GLU A 872 -10.22 26.88 -7.32
CA GLU A 872 -9.86 27.65 -8.52
C GLU A 872 -9.36 26.74 -9.66
N LYS A 873 -8.58 25.69 -9.33
CA LYS A 873 -8.23 24.63 -10.28
C LYS A 873 -9.50 23.99 -10.85
N ALA A 874 -10.47 23.63 -10.00
CA ALA A 874 -11.75 23.11 -10.44
C ALA A 874 -12.51 24.09 -11.36
N LEU A 875 -12.50 25.39 -11.05
CA LEU A 875 -13.14 26.42 -11.87
C LEU A 875 -12.50 26.50 -13.27
N SER A 876 -11.17 26.53 -13.34
CA SER A 876 -10.44 26.55 -14.61
C SER A 876 -10.74 25.32 -15.48
N MET A 877 -10.89 24.14 -14.87
CA MET A 877 -11.24 22.90 -15.57
C MET A 877 -12.62 22.98 -16.23
N VAL A 878 -13.60 23.60 -15.56
CA VAL A 878 -14.97 23.72 -16.07
C VAL A 878 -15.05 24.82 -17.14
N GLU A 879 -14.37 25.94 -16.96
CA GLU A 879 -14.31 27.02 -17.94
C GLU A 879 -13.67 26.57 -19.26
N ALA A 880 -12.66 25.70 -19.18
CA ALA A 880 -12.01 25.12 -20.35
C ALA A 880 -12.85 24.02 -21.05
N ALA A 881 -13.95 23.54 -20.44
CA ALA A 881 -14.70 22.38 -20.91
C ALA A 881 -16.20 22.69 -21.14
N PRO A 882 -16.64 22.97 -22.39
CA PRO A 882 -18.03 23.33 -22.69
C PRO A 882 -19.09 22.33 -22.19
N LYS A 883 -18.78 21.02 -22.19
CA LYS A 883 -19.67 19.95 -21.69
C LYS A 883 -19.96 20.07 -20.18
N LEU A 884 -19.14 20.80 -19.43
CA LEU A 884 -19.28 20.99 -17.99
C LEU A 884 -19.87 22.36 -17.62
N ALA A 885 -20.22 23.21 -18.59
CA ALA A 885 -20.68 24.58 -18.35
C ALA A 885 -21.85 24.68 -17.35
N ARG A 886 -22.71 23.65 -17.28
CA ARG A 886 -23.81 23.56 -16.29
C ARG A 886 -23.33 23.58 -14.83
N PHE A 887 -22.08 23.24 -14.56
CA PHE A 887 -21.50 23.22 -13.22
C PHE A 887 -20.81 24.53 -12.83
N ILE A 888 -20.65 25.49 -13.76
CA ILE A 888 -19.97 26.78 -13.50
C ILE A 888 -20.53 27.48 -12.26
N PRO A 889 -21.87 27.62 -12.07
CA PRO A 889 -22.41 28.33 -10.91
C PRO A 889 -21.99 27.68 -9.57
N LEU A 890 -22.01 26.34 -9.52
CA LEU A 890 -21.62 25.58 -8.33
C LEU A 890 -20.14 25.76 -8.01
N VAL A 891 -19.28 25.60 -9.02
CA VAL A 891 -17.82 25.63 -8.82
C VAL A 891 -17.34 27.04 -8.50
N MET A 892 -17.91 28.05 -9.15
CA MET A 892 -17.59 29.45 -8.91
C MET A 892 -18.00 29.87 -7.48
N ASP A 893 -19.17 29.45 -7.02
CA ASP A 893 -19.62 29.67 -5.64
C ASP A 893 -18.65 29.05 -4.61
N ARG A 894 -18.24 27.78 -4.83
CA ARG A 894 -17.26 27.12 -3.94
C ARG A 894 -15.90 27.81 -3.97
N ALA A 895 -15.41 28.22 -5.14
CA ALA A 895 -14.15 28.96 -5.27
C ALA A 895 -14.21 30.32 -4.58
N ALA A 896 -15.34 31.03 -4.67
CA ALA A 896 -15.55 32.30 -3.97
C ALA A 896 -15.56 32.10 -2.45
N LEU A 897 -16.30 31.10 -1.96
CA LEU A 897 -16.39 30.77 -0.53
C LEU A 897 -15.03 30.38 0.06
N TYR A 898 -14.24 29.58 -0.65
CA TYR A 898 -12.95 29.12 -0.12
C TYR A 898 -11.89 30.23 -0.20
N ASN A 899 -11.93 31.11 -1.19
CA ASN A 899 -11.12 32.33 -1.18
C ASN A 899 -11.52 33.26 -0.01
N LEU A 900 -12.82 33.36 0.31
CA LEU A 900 -13.29 34.13 1.46
C LEU A 900 -12.74 33.54 2.78
N ALA A 901 -12.82 32.22 2.95
CA ALA A 901 -12.26 31.52 4.11
C ALA A 901 -10.73 31.69 4.23
N ALA A 902 -10.02 31.70 3.10
CA ALA A 902 -8.57 31.91 3.04
C ALA A 902 -8.13 33.37 3.24
N GLY A 903 -9.05 34.31 3.53
CA GLY A 903 -8.74 35.73 3.67
C GLY A 903 -8.41 36.44 2.35
N ARG A 904 -8.63 35.81 1.19
CA ARG A 904 -8.39 36.38 -0.16
C ARG A 904 -9.61 37.17 -0.62
N PHE A 905 -9.94 38.23 0.12
CA PHE A 905 -11.22 38.92 0.01
C PHE A 905 -11.48 39.55 -1.37
N GLU A 906 -10.48 40.17 -1.99
CA GLU A 906 -10.62 40.77 -3.32
C GLU A 906 -10.96 39.73 -4.40
N GLN A 907 -10.28 38.57 -4.35
CA GLN A 907 -10.54 37.46 -5.27
C GLN A 907 -11.93 36.85 -5.03
N ALA A 908 -12.31 36.64 -3.76
CA ALA A 908 -13.64 36.16 -3.41
C ALA A 908 -14.74 37.12 -3.91
N LEU A 909 -14.54 38.43 -3.73
CA LEU A 909 -15.48 39.46 -4.20
C LEU A 909 -15.61 39.46 -5.73
N ALA A 910 -14.49 39.36 -6.46
CA ALA A 910 -14.51 39.29 -7.92
C ALA A 910 -15.27 38.05 -8.43
N LEU A 911 -15.13 36.91 -7.77
CA LEU A 911 -15.87 35.68 -8.12
C LEU A 911 -17.36 35.82 -7.79
N TYR A 912 -17.72 36.39 -6.64
CA TYR A 912 -19.12 36.66 -6.31
C TYR A 912 -19.78 37.66 -7.27
N ASP A 913 -19.05 38.69 -7.70
CA ASP A 913 -19.50 39.66 -8.70
C ASP A 913 -19.81 39.01 -10.05
N ARG A 914 -19.01 38.01 -10.44
CA ARG A 914 -19.25 37.21 -11.66
C ARG A 914 -20.42 36.24 -11.50
N ALA A 915 -20.61 35.65 -10.33
CA ALA A 915 -21.64 34.64 -10.09
C ALA A 915 -23.05 35.24 -9.92
N LEU A 916 -23.14 36.40 -9.26
CA LEU A 916 -24.40 36.98 -8.80
C LEU A 916 -25.44 37.23 -9.92
N PRO A 917 -25.10 37.80 -11.10
CA PRO A 917 -26.09 38.02 -12.16
C PRO A 917 -26.78 36.73 -12.64
N GLY A 918 -26.06 35.61 -12.69
CA GLY A 918 -26.61 34.31 -13.06
C GLY A 918 -27.58 33.75 -12.01
N ILE A 919 -27.28 33.95 -10.73
CA ILE A 919 -28.16 33.56 -9.62
C ILE A 919 -29.40 34.48 -9.57
N GLU A 920 -29.24 35.77 -9.84
CA GLU A 920 -30.35 36.71 -9.94
C GLU A 920 -31.32 36.35 -11.07
N ALA A 921 -30.80 35.85 -12.20
CA ALA A 921 -31.60 35.40 -13.34
C ALA A 921 -32.29 34.03 -13.15
N SER A 922 -31.94 33.27 -12.09
CA SER A 922 -32.53 31.95 -11.82
C SER A 922 -34.05 32.03 -11.50
N PRO A 923 -34.82 30.93 -11.63
CA PRO A 923 -36.23 30.91 -11.23
C PRO A 923 -36.45 31.39 -9.79
N ARG A 924 -37.65 31.94 -9.50
CA ARG A 924 -38.05 32.36 -8.14
C ARG A 924 -38.75 31.22 -7.38
N ASP A 925 -38.21 30.01 -7.48
CA ASP A 925 -38.63 28.87 -6.67
C ASP A 925 -37.93 28.85 -5.31
N GLU A 926 -38.22 27.86 -4.47
CA GLU A 926 -37.66 27.74 -3.12
C GLU A 926 -36.12 27.78 -3.11
N GLN A 927 -35.47 27.07 -4.04
CA GLN A 927 -34.01 27.02 -4.13
C GLN A 927 -33.43 28.34 -4.65
N GLY A 928 -34.03 28.94 -5.67
CA GLY A 928 -33.58 30.21 -6.25
C GLY A 928 -33.68 31.38 -5.27
N LEU A 929 -34.72 31.44 -4.45
CA LEU A 929 -34.84 32.46 -3.39
C LEU A 929 -33.75 32.31 -2.32
N ARG A 930 -33.51 31.08 -1.84
CA ARG A 930 -32.46 30.79 -0.86
C ARG A 930 -31.07 31.12 -1.41
N ASN A 931 -30.77 30.71 -2.64
CA ASN A 931 -29.44 30.90 -3.24
C ASN A 931 -29.10 32.38 -3.43
N ARG A 932 -30.06 33.23 -3.81
CA ARG A 932 -29.86 34.68 -3.89
C ARG A 932 -29.46 35.28 -2.55
N LEU A 933 -30.22 34.97 -1.49
CA LEU A 933 -29.96 35.46 -0.15
C LEU A 933 -28.56 35.05 0.34
N VAL A 934 -28.23 33.76 0.23
CA VAL A 934 -26.94 33.22 0.71
C VAL A 934 -25.78 33.82 -0.07
N MET A 935 -25.90 33.94 -1.39
CA MET A 935 -24.86 34.52 -2.25
C MET A 935 -24.62 36.00 -1.93
N ARG A 936 -25.67 36.80 -1.77
CA ARG A 936 -25.55 38.21 -1.39
C ARG A 936 -24.88 38.37 -0.02
N LEU A 937 -25.30 37.57 0.96
CA LEU A 937 -24.70 37.64 2.29
C LEU A 937 -23.21 37.27 2.28
N ALA A 938 -22.81 36.27 1.49
CA ALA A 938 -21.40 35.91 1.33
C ALA A 938 -20.61 37.01 0.62
N ARG A 939 -21.20 37.66 -0.39
CA ARG A 939 -20.64 38.84 -1.05
C ARG A 939 -20.47 40.02 -0.09
N CYS A 940 -21.40 40.25 0.83
CA CYS A 940 -21.26 41.27 1.89
C CYS A 940 -19.99 41.06 2.71
N ALA A 941 -19.73 39.82 3.12
CA ALA A 941 -18.54 39.45 3.88
C ALA A 941 -17.25 39.64 3.05
N ALA A 942 -17.25 39.23 1.79
CA ALA A 942 -16.12 39.45 0.88
C ALA A 942 -15.85 40.94 0.62
N ALA A 943 -16.90 41.73 0.38
CA ALA A 943 -16.79 43.18 0.18
C ALA A 943 -16.25 43.88 1.44
N LEU A 944 -16.71 43.48 2.62
CA LEU A 944 -16.21 44.03 3.87
C LEU A 944 -14.74 43.68 4.08
N GLY A 945 -14.34 42.42 3.84
CA GLY A 945 -12.95 42.00 3.93
C GLY A 945 -12.04 42.73 2.94
N ALA A 946 -12.55 43.02 1.74
CA ALA A 946 -11.87 43.80 0.68
C ALA A 946 -11.96 45.32 0.89
N ASP A 947 -12.30 45.76 2.10
CA ASP A 947 -12.37 47.17 2.50
C ASP A 947 -13.33 48.04 1.66
N LYS A 948 -14.49 47.47 1.29
CA LYS A 948 -15.57 48.15 0.55
C LYS A 948 -16.85 48.25 1.40
N PRO A 949 -16.83 48.94 2.56
CA PRO A 949 -17.93 48.94 3.51
C PRO A 949 -19.23 49.56 2.97
N GLN A 950 -19.16 50.55 2.09
CA GLN A 950 -20.35 51.15 1.48
C GLN A 950 -21.12 50.12 0.61
N ARG A 951 -20.39 49.32 -0.16
CA ARG A 951 -20.95 48.24 -0.98
C ARG A 951 -21.56 47.14 -0.11
N THR A 952 -20.91 46.81 1.01
CA THR A 952 -21.45 45.87 2.00
C THR A 952 -22.81 46.34 2.52
N LEU A 953 -22.97 47.62 2.84
CA LEU A 953 -24.26 48.17 3.31
C LEU A 953 -25.36 48.09 2.25
N GLU A 954 -25.05 48.40 0.98
CA GLU A 954 -26.00 48.30 -0.14
C GLU A 954 -26.53 46.87 -0.32
N ASP A 955 -25.64 45.87 -0.28
CA ASP A 955 -26.06 44.47 -0.36
C ASP A 955 -26.81 44.03 0.91
N LEU A 956 -26.42 44.50 2.09
CA LEU A 956 -27.12 44.21 3.36
C LEU A 956 -28.55 44.78 3.39
N ASP A 957 -28.79 45.97 2.84
CA ASP A 957 -30.15 46.54 2.72
C ASP A 957 -31.06 45.66 1.85
N GLN A 958 -30.49 44.96 0.87
CA GLN A 958 -31.21 43.98 0.08
C GLN A 958 -31.41 42.66 0.86
N VAL A 959 -30.39 42.17 1.56
CA VAL A 959 -30.48 40.98 2.44
C VAL A 959 -31.56 41.16 3.52
N ASP A 960 -31.64 42.32 4.16
CA ASP A 960 -32.63 42.59 5.21
C ASP A 960 -34.06 42.58 4.64
N ARG A 961 -34.27 43.13 3.44
CA ARG A 961 -35.56 43.04 2.72
C ARG A 961 -35.92 41.60 2.37
N GLU A 962 -34.95 40.81 1.92
CA GLU A 962 -35.16 39.40 1.61
C GLU A 962 -35.49 38.59 2.87
N LEU A 963 -34.77 38.79 3.97
CA LEU A 963 -35.03 38.13 5.26
C LEU A 963 -36.39 38.52 5.86
N ALA A 964 -36.93 39.70 5.55
CA ALA A 964 -38.27 40.11 5.95
C ALA A 964 -39.39 39.49 5.09
N THR A 965 -39.05 38.91 3.93
CA THR A 965 -40.04 38.36 2.98
C THR A 965 -40.50 36.97 3.41
N PRO A 966 -41.82 36.73 3.61
CA PRO A 966 -42.32 35.42 4.06
C PRO A 966 -41.94 34.25 3.15
N ALA A 967 -41.95 34.46 1.83
CA ALA A 967 -41.56 33.46 0.85
C ALA A 967 -40.09 33.03 1.01
N VAL A 968 -39.18 33.96 1.29
CA VAL A 968 -37.76 33.67 1.54
C VAL A 968 -37.58 32.95 2.87
N ARG A 969 -38.26 33.39 3.94
CA ARG A 969 -38.22 32.73 5.25
C ARG A 969 -38.65 31.27 5.19
N ALA A 970 -39.66 30.96 4.38
CA ALA A 970 -40.12 29.57 4.17
C ALA A 970 -39.07 28.66 3.52
N THR A 971 -38.06 29.23 2.84
CA THR A 971 -36.97 28.48 2.18
C THR A 971 -35.82 28.11 3.12
N LEU A 972 -35.77 28.70 4.33
CA LEU A 972 -34.66 28.55 5.28
C LEU A 972 -34.76 27.25 6.07
N LYS A 973 -34.72 26.11 5.38
CA LYS A 973 -34.76 24.78 5.97
C LYS A 973 -33.35 24.21 6.07
N GLN A 974 -33.04 23.59 7.20
CA GLN A 974 -31.80 22.85 7.42
C GLN A 974 -32.12 21.58 8.20
N ALA A 975 -31.43 20.49 7.90
CA ALA A 975 -31.58 19.24 8.65
C ALA A 975 -31.29 19.48 10.13
N HIS A 976 -32.13 18.93 11.01
CA HIS A 976 -32.01 19.05 12.46
C HIS A 976 -32.10 20.49 13.03
N ALA A 977 -32.62 21.46 12.26
CA ALA A 977 -32.84 22.83 12.74
C ALA A 977 -34.22 23.37 12.34
N THR A 978 -34.81 24.22 13.18
CA THR A 978 -36.09 24.86 12.87
C THR A 978 -35.87 26.02 11.89
N PRO A 979 -36.84 26.34 11.00
CA PRO A 979 -36.71 27.51 10.12
C PRO A 979 -36.55 28.84 10.86
N ALA A 980 -37.11 28.94 12.07
CA ALA A 980 -36.93 30.10 12.95
C ALA A 980 -35.46 30.25 13.40
N PHE A 981 -34.83 29.15 13.81
CA PHE A 981 -33.41 29.14 14.18
C PHE A 981 -32.51 29.55 13.01
N VAL A 982 -32.72 28.97 11.82
CA VAL A 982 -31.93 29.30 10.62
C VAL A 982 -32.12 30.78 10.23
N HIS A 983 -33.36 31.29 10.31
CA HIS A 983 -33.66 32.70 10.07
C HIS A 983 -32.94 33.63 11.06
N ARG A 984 -32.94 33.29 12.36
CA ARG A 984 -32.22 34.04 13.39
C ARG A 984 -30.71 34.06 13.14
N ALA A 985 -30.13 32.92 12.79
CA ALA A 985 -28.70 32.83 12.47
C ALA A 985 -28.30 33.77 11.32
N TYR A 986 -29.08 33.83 10.23
CA TYR A 986 -28.81 34.77 9.14
C TYR A 986 -28.91 36.24 9.58
N ARG A 987 -29.87 36.59 10.44
CA ARG A 987 -30.01 37.95 10.99
C ARG A 987 -28.84 38.33 11.90
N ILE A 988 -28.33 37.38 12.70
CA ILE A 988 -27.14 37.58 13.53
C ILE A 988 -25.92 37.90 12.67
N ILE A 989 -25.71 37.14 11.58
CA ILE A 989 -24.60 37.37 10.64
C ILE A 989 -24.74 38.74 9.97
N ALA A 990 -25.94 39.06 9.45
CA ALA A 990 -26.21 40.34 8.79
C ALA A 990 -25.97 41.55 9.74
N ALA A 991 -26.44 41.47 10.98
CA ALA A 991 -26.21 42.52 11.98
C ALA A 991 -24.73 42.69 12.32
N GLY A 992 -23.96 41.60 12.41
CA GLY A 992 -22.51 41.65 12.62
C GLY A 992 -21.74 42.29 11.45
N LEU A 993 -22.09 41.93 10.21
CA LEU A 993 -21.51 42.53 9.02
C LEU A 993 -21.85 44.02 8.91
N ARG A 994 -23.09 44.40 9.24
CA ARG A 994 -23.53 45.81 9.27
C ARG A 994 -22.74 46.61 10.30
N ALA A 995 -22.63 46.10 11.53
CA ALA A 995 -21.86 46.74 12.59
C ALA A 995 -20.42 47.04 12.14
N ASN A 996 -19.73 46.04 11.59
CA ASN A 996 -18.36 46.20 11.13
C ASN A 996 -18.22 47.18 9.95
N ALA A 997 -19.18 47.19 9.01
CA ALA A 997 -19.17 48.12 7.88
C ALA A 997 -19.39 49.58 8.35
N GLU A 998 -20.34 49.82 9.26
CA GLU A 998 -20.60 51.14 9.82
C GLU A 998 -19.40 51.65 10.66
N THR A 999 -18.73 50.76 11.41
CA THR A 999 -17.50 51.09 12.15
C THR A 999 -16.39 51.56 11.20
N ARG A 1000 -16.14 50.86 10.09
CA ARG A 1000 -15.12 51.28 9.10
C ARG A 1000 -15.43 52.62 8.43
N LEU A 1001 -16.71 52.98 8.34
CA LEU A 1001 -17.16 54.28 7.83
C LEU A 1001 -17.17 55.39 8.90
N GLY A 1002 -16.76 55.09 10.15
CA GLY A 1002 -16.78 56.03 11.27
C GLY A 1002 -18.20 56.38 11.76
N ARG A 1003 -19.22 55.61 11.39
CA ARG A 1003 -20.62 55.85 11.77
C ARG A 1003 -20.95 55.13 13.08
N VAL A 1004 -20.34 55.61 14.15
CA VAL A 1004 -20.31 54.93 15.45
C VAL A 1004 -21.71 54.63 16.02
N ASP A 1005 -22.67 55.55 15.88
CA ASP A 1005 -24.06 55.34 16.33
C ASP A 1005 -24.80 54.25 15.54
N ALA A 1006 -24.52 54.13 14.24
CA ALA A 1006 -25.13 53.10 13.39
C ALA A 1006 -24.53 51.72 13.71
N ALA A 1007 -23.22 51.66 13.95
CA ALA A 1007 -22.55 50.46 14.42
C ALA A 1007 -23.12 49.98 15.78
N ALA A 1008 -23.36 50.91 16.72
CA ALA A 1008 -23.98 50.59 18.01
C ALA A 1008 -25.35 49.92 17.85
N ARG A 1009 -26.24 50.49 17.04
CA ARG A 1009 -27.58 49.92 16.78
C ARG A 1009 -27.51 48.51 16.20
N ALA A 1010 -26.59 48.27 15.27
CA ALA A 1010 -26.40 46.96 14.68
C ALA A 1010 -25.85 45.93 15.69
N LEU A 1011 -24.92 46.33 16.56
CA LEU A 1011 -24.41 45.49 17.65
C LEU A 1011 -25.48 45.19 18.71
N GLU A 1012 -26.30 46.17 19.10
CA GLU A 1012 -27.43 45.97 20.01
C GLU A 1012 -28.46 45.00 19.43
N GLN A 1013 -28.77 45.11 18.14
CA GLN A 1013 -29.63 44.15 17.45
C GLN A 1013 -29.01 42.75 17.45
N ARG A 1014 -27.71 42.62 17.16
CA ARG A 1014 -27.01 41.33 17.19
C ARG A 1014 -27.05 40.70 18.58
N ARG A 1015 -26.82 41.49 19.63
CA ARG A 1015 -26.93 41.07 21.03
C ARG A 1015 -28.33 40.58 21.36
N ALA A 1016 -29.37 41.31 20.97
CA ALA A 1016 -30.76 40.92 21.23
C ALA A 1016 -31.09 39.56 20.59
N LEU A 1017 -30.59 39.30 19.38
CA LEU A 1017 -30.77 38.01 18.71
C LEU A 1017 -30.00 36.87 19.41
N PHE A 1018 -28.79 37.11 19.91
CA PHE A 1018 -28.07 36.10 20.70
C PHE A 1018 -28.78 35.76 22.01
N LEU A 1019 -29.35 36.76 22.70
CA LEU A 1019 -30.16 36.52 23.89
C LEU A 1019 -31.42 35.72 23.58
N GLU A 1020 -32.14 36.07 22.51
CA GLU A 1020 -33.31 35.31 22.06
C GLU A 1020 -32.93 33.85 21.71
N GLN A 1021 -31.73 33.63 21.14
CA GLN A 1021 -31.20 32.29 20.89
C GLN A 1021 -30.88 31.53 22.17
N PHE A 1022 -30.21 32.18 23.12
CA PHE A 1022 -29.90 31.61 24.43
C PHE A 1022 -31.17 31.22 25.20
N ASP A 1023 -32.18 32.10 25.23
CA ASP A 1023 -33.47 31.84 25.90
C ASP A 1023 -34.19 30.59 25.35
N GLU A 1024 -33.95 30.24 24.08
CA GLU A 1024 -34.54 29.06 23.44
C GLU A 1024 -33.66 27.81 23.53
N SER A 1025 -32.34 27.96 23.45
CA SER A 1025 -31.39 26.84 23.31
C SER A 1025 -30.79 26.38 24.64
N ASP A 1026 -30.68 27.30 25.61
CA ASP A 1026 -29.92 27.19 26.84
C ASP A 1026 -28.48 26.66 26.67
N ARG A 1027 -27.82 27.00 25.55
CA ARG A 1027 -26.45 26.54 25.24
C ARG A 1027 -25.36 27.48 25.76
N ASP A 1028 -24.29 26.90 26.28
CA ASP A 1028 -23.11 27.62 26.74
C ASP A 1028 -22.44 28.46 25.63
N GLU A 1029 -22.45 27.98 24.38
CA GLU A 1029 -21.87 28.72 23.25
C GLU A 1029 -22.61 30.04 22.96
N ASP A 1030 -23.91 30.10 23.26
CA ASP A 1030 -24.71 31.30 23.03
C ASP A 1030 -24.38 32.39 24.04
N ILE A 1031 -24.10 32.02 25.31
CA ILE A 1031 -23.61 32.95 26.33
C ILE A 1031 -22.28 33.57 25.89
N ARG A 1032 -21.34 32.75 25.39
CA ARG A 1032 -20.06 33.25 24.89
C ARG A 1032 -20.24 34.24 23.73
N ALA A 1033 -21.20 34.01 22.85
CA ALA A 1033 -21.52 34.92 21.76
C ALA A 1033 -22.17 36.24 22.24
N VAL A 1034 -22.99 36.20 23.29
CA VAL A 1034 -23.54 37.40 23.96
C VAL A 1034 -22.40 38.22 24.58
N THR A 1035 -21.51 37.59 25.35
CA THR A 1035 -20.35 38.25 25.97
C THR A 1035 -19.51 38.99 24.93
N LEU A 1036 -19.21 38.35 23.79
CA LEU A 1036 -18.46 38.99 22.71
C LEU A 1036 -19.20 40.19 22.11
N ALA A 1037 -20.52 40.09 21.91
CA ALA A 1037 -21.31 41.22 21.40
C ALA A 1037 -21.34 42.40 22.38
N GLU A 1038 -21.38 42.14 23.69
CA GLU A 1038 -21.33 43.15 24.74
C GLU A 1038 -19.94 43.79 24.85
N LEU A 1039 -18.86 43.02 24.71
CA LEU A 1039 -17.51 43.56 24.64
C LEU A 1039 -17.34 44.50 23.43
N ARG A 1040 -17.85 44.12 22.26
CA ARG A 1040 -17.86 44.97 21.05
C ARG A 1040 -18.69 46.24 21.24
N LEU A 1041 -19.78 46.19 22.02
CA LEU A 1041 -20.57 47.37 22.40
C LEU A 1041 -19.80 48.29 23.35
N ALA A 1042 -18.96 47.74 24.23
CA ALA A 1042 -18.06 48.52 25.07
C ALA A 1042 -16.99 49.23 24.22
N GLU A 1043 -16.33 48.53 23.30
CA GLU A 1043 -15.38 49.12 22.34
C GLU A 1043 -16.03 50.27 21.56
N ASN A 1044 -17.22 50.05 21.01
CA ASN A 1044 -17.95 51.08 20.29
C ASN A 1044 -18.33 52.28 21.19
N ALA A 1045 -18.65 52.04 22.48
CA ALA A 1045 -18.96 53.11 23.43
C ALA A 1045 -17.71 53.95 23.81
N VAL A 1046 -16.51 53.36 23.77
CA VAL A 1046 -15.24 54.08 23.89
C VAL A 1046 -15.06 55.01 22.68
N ASP A 1047 -15.32 54.53 21.47
CA ASP A 1047 -15.28 55.35 20.26
C ASP A 1047 -16.30 56.51 20.31
N GLN A 1048 -17.46 56.30 20.93
CA GLN A 1048 -18.46 57.35 21.20
C GLN A 1048 -18.05 58.34 22.31
N ARG A 1049 -16.94 58.07 23.02
CA ARG A 1049 -16.51 58.79 24.23
C ARG A 1049 -17.59 58.78 25.32
N ASN A 1050 -18.26 57.65 25.50
CA ASN A 1050 -19.30 57.46 26.50
C ASN A 1050 -18.84 56.48 27.61
N PRO A 1051 -18.17 56.99 28.66
CA PRO A 1051 -17.60 56.13 29.71
C PRO A 1051 -18.67 55.41 30.53
N ALA A 1052 -19.87 56.01 30.69
CA ALA A 1052 -20.97 55.38 31.41
C ALA A 1052 -21.51 54.14 30.68
N ARG A 1053 -21.69 54.23 29.35
CA ARG A 1053 -22.09 53.07 28.53
C ARG A 1053 -20.99 52.03 28.42
N THR A 1054 -19.73 52.45 28.34
CA THR A 1054 -18.57 51.55 28.32
C THR A 1054 -18.54 50.68 29.59
N ALA A 1055 -18.63 51.31 30.76
CA ALA A 1055 -18.67 50.63 32.04
C ALA A 1055 -19.89 49.69 32.15
N GLN A 1056 -21.06 50.12 31.67
CA GLN A 1056 -22.27 49.30 31.65
C GLN A 1056 -22.11 48.02 30.83
N TRP A 1057 -21.56 48.12 29.61
CA TRP A 1057 -21.39 46.97 28.73
C TRP A 1057 -20.32 45.99 29.23
N LEU A 1058 -19.21 46.49 29.77
CA LEU A 1058 -18.20 45.66 30.41
C LEU A 1058 -18.75 44.91 31.63
N GLY A 1059 -19.61 45.55 32.43
CA GLY A 1059 -20.30 44.89 33.54
C GLY A 1059 -21.12 43.69 33.08
N LYS A 1060 -21.96 43.88 32.05
CA LYS A 1060 -22.79 42.80 31.50
C LYS A 1060 -21.96 41.67 30.87
N ALA A 1061 -20.91 42.03 30.13
CA ALA A 1061 -20.03 41.04 29.52
C ALA A 1061 -19.35 40.17 30.59
N LEU A 1062 -18.92 40.78 31.70
CA LEU A 1062 -18.33 40.05 32.83
C LEU A 1062 -19.37 39.16 33.53
N GLU A 1063 -20.59 39.64 33.76
CA GLU A 1063 -21.69 38.84 34.35
C GLU A 1063 -21.98 37.57 33.52
N HIS A 1064 -22.06 37.68 32.20
CA HIS A 1064 -22.27 36.53 31.32
C HIS A 1064 -21.06 35.59 31.28
N ALA A 1065 -19.84 36.13 31.24
CA ALA A 1065 -18.63 35.31 31.29
C ALA A 1065 -18.51 34.53 32.63
N ASP A 1066 -18.88 35.15 33.74
CA ASP A 1066 -18.92 34.51 35.06
C ASP A 1066 -19.98 33.40 35.12
N SER A 1067 -21.15 33.66 34.54
CA SER A 1067 -22.21 32.65 34.43
C SER A 1067 -21.75 31.44 33.61
N LEU A 1068 -21.04 31.66 32.51
CA LEU A 1068 -20.48 30.59 31.68
C LEU A 1068 -19.44 29.76 32.45
N MET A 1069 -18.53 30.41 33.19
CA MET A 1069 -17.55 29.70 34.02
C MET A 1069 -18.23 28.89 35.13
N ALA A 1070 -19.28 29.43 35.75
CA ALA A 1070 -20.05 28.72 36.77
C ALA A 1070 -20.76 27.48 36.20
N ARG A 1071 -21.31 27.58 34.98
CA ARG A 1071 -21.99 26.47 34.29
C ARG A 1071 -21.01 25.37 33.87
N THR A 1072 -19.90 25.76 33.24
CA THR A 1072 -18.90 24.83 32.69
C THR A 1072 -17.95 24.27 33.74
N HIS A 1073 -17.90 24.86 34.94
CA HIS A 1073 -16.89 24.60 35.96
C HIS A 1073 -15.46 24.79 35.43
N ALA A 1074 -15.30 25.56 34.36
CA ALA A 1074 -14.01 25.87 33.78
C ALA A 1074 -13.24 26.79 34.75
N PRO A 1075 -11.96 26.51 35.03
CA PRO A 1075 -11.16 27.35 35.91
C PRO A 1075 -10.92 28.74 35.31
N VAL A 1076 -10.93 28.85 33.98
CA VAL A 1076 -10.65 30.09 33.23
C VAL A 1076 -11.48 30.10 31.94
N ASP A 1077 -11.98 31.28 31.54
CA ASP A 1077 -12.60 31.51 30.23
C ASP A 1077 -11.95 32.68 29.50
N ALA A 1078 -11.64 32.52 28.21
CA ALA A 1078 -10.99 33.55 27.40
C ALA A 1078 -11.80 34.85 27.30
N GLY A 1079 -13.13 34.76 27.18
CA GLY A 1079 -14.00 35.94 27.11
C GLY A 1079 -13.97 36.74 28.41
N GLN A 1080 -13.92 36.07 29.57
CA GLN A 1080 -13.72 36.73 30.85
C GLN A 1080 -12.37 37.46 30.91
N LEU A 1081 -11.30 36.79 30.45
CA LEU A 1081 -9.96 37.39 30.43
C LEU A 1081 -9.89 38.62 29.52
N ASP A 1082 -10.52 38.57 28.35
CA ASP A 1082 -10.58 39.70 27.41
C ASP A 1082 -11.33 40.90 27.99
N VAL A 1083 -12.46 40.66 28.67
CA VAL A 1083 -13.23 41.71 29.37
C VAL A 1083 -12.39 42.34 30.49
N LEU A 1084 -11.69 41.54 31.29
CA LEU A 1084 -10.83 42.04 32.37
C LEU A 1084 -9.62 42.81 31.85
N TRP A 1085 -9.00 42.31 30.78
CA TRP A 1085 -7.88 42.98 30.11
C TRP A 1085 -8.31 44.35 29.57
N PHE A 1086 -9.42 44.40 28.84
CA PHE A 1086 -9.91 45.66 28.27
C PHE A 1086 -10.37 46.64 29.35
N ALA A 1087 -11.02 46.16 30.42
CA ALA A 1087 -11.38 46.99 31.57
C ALA A 1087 -10.14 47.57 32.28
N ALA A 1088 -9.07 46.78 32.43
CA ALA A 1088 -7.82 47.22 33.04
C ALA A 1088 -7.11 48.29 32.19
N GLN A 1089 -7.08 48.11 30.87
CA GLN A 1089 -6.56 49.10 29.93
C GLN A 1089 -7.28 50.45 30.11
N LEU A 1090 -8.61 50.47 30.02
CA LEU A 1090 -9.41 51.70 30.13
C LEU A 1090 -9.31 52.37 31.50
N GLN A 1091 -9.14 51.60 32.56
CA GLN A 1091 -8.93 52.15 33.90
C GLN A 1091 -7.54 52.83 34.03
N SER A 1092 -6.54 52.33 33.30
CA SER A 1092 -5.18 52.89 33.28
C SER A 1092 -5.04 54.13 32.39
N GLU A 1093 -5.72 54.17 31.24
CA GLU A 1093 -5.61 55.25 30.24
C GLU A 1093 -6.60 56.39 30.51
N ASP A 1094 -7.88 56.07 30.76
CA ASP A 1094 -9.00 57.05 30.75
C ASP A 1094 -9.69 57.24 32.11
N ARG A 1095 -9.26 56.52 33.16
CA ARG A 1095 -9.90 56.49 34.50
C ARG A 1095 -11.41 56.20 34.45
N THR A 1096 -11.87 55.41 33.48
CA THR A 1096 -13.27 54.98 33.42
C THR A 1096 -13.60 54.15 34.67
N ARG A 1097 -14.63 54.56 35.42
CA ARG A 1097 -15.03 53.86 36.65
C ARG A 1097 -15.87 52.63 36.30
N MET A 1098 -15.28 51.45 36.48
CA MET A 1098 -15.95 50.17 36.24
C MET A 1098 -16.97 49.84 37.34
N PRO A 1099 -18.03 49.06 37.03
CA PRO A 1099 -19.02 48.64 38.02
C PRO A 1099 -18.54 47.51 38.93
N PHE A 1100 -17.31 47.02 38.72
CA PHE A 1100 -16.65 45.98 39.50
C PHE A 1100 -15.20 46.38 39.82
N ASP A 1101 -14.60 45.71 40.81
CA ASP A 1101 -13.21 45.93 41.22
C ASP A 1101 -12.25 45.22 40.25
N VAL A 1102 -11.72 45.96 39.27
CA VAL A 1102 -10.83 45.41 38.23
C VAL A 1102 -9.54 44.85 38.84
N PRO A 1103 -8.79 45.55 39.72
CA PRO A 1103 -7.60 44.98 40.35
C PRO A 1103 -7.87 43.67 41.11
N GLN A 1104 -8.98 43.58 41.86
CA GLN A 1104 -9.33 42.37 42.59
C GLN A 1104 -9.63 41.20 41.64
N ARG A 1105 -10.48 41.43 40.63
CA ARG A 1105 -10.89 40.41 39.66
C ARG A 1105 -9.72 39.93 38.80
N MET A 1106 -8.86 40.84 38.35
CA MET A 1106 -7.64 40.52 37.62
C MET A 1106 -6.64 39.75 38.49
N SER A 1107 -6.51 40.10 39.77
CA SER A 1107 -5.67 39.34 40.72
C SER A 1107 -6.16 37.91 40.92
N GLN A 1108 -7.48 37.70 40.97
CA GLN A 1108 -8.07 36.37 41.06
C GLN A 1108 -7.77 35.56 39.80
N ALA A 1109 -8.07 36.09 38.61
CA ALA A 1109 -7.79 35.43 37.34
C ALA A 1109 -6.29 35.10 37.18
N ARG A 1110 -5.40 36.03 37.52
CA ARG A 1110 -3.95 35.82 37.52
C ARG A 1110 -3.51 34.64 38.38
N ARG A 1111 -4.03 34.49 39.61
CA ARG A 1111 -3.69 33.35 40.47
C ARG A 1111 -4.08 32.04 39.80
N THR A 1112 -5.28 31.99 39.24
CA THR A 1112 -5.76 30.80 38.53
C THR A 1112 -4.90 30.50 37.30
N LEU A 1113 -4.48 31.51 36.52
CA LEU A 1113 -3.55 31.32 35.39
C LEU A 1113 -2.20 30.73 35.83
N ILE A 1114 -1.64 31.20 36.95
CA ILE A 1114 -0.39 30.68 37.52
C ILE A 1114 -0.54 29.23 37.99
N GLU A 1115 -1.70 28.89 38.57
CA GLU A 1115 -2.00 27.53 39.02
C GLU A 1115 -2.15 26.55 37.86
N GLN A 1116 -2.78 26.97 36.76
CA GLN A 1116 -2.98 26.14 35.56
C GLN A 1116 -1.68 25.82 34.80
N ARG A 1117 -0.70 26.74 34.81
CA ARG A 1117 0.60 26.60 34.12
C ARG A 1117 0.52 26.27 32.61
N ASP A 1118 -0.60 26.56 31.97
CA ASP A 1118 -0.83 26.30 30.55
C ASP A 1118 -0.18 27.41 29.69
N PRO A 1119 0.68 27.05 28.70
CA PRO A 1119 1.27 28.02 27.77
C PRO A 1119 0.27 28.89 27.02
N ALA A 1120 -0.96 28.42 26.78
CA ALA A 1120 -2.00 29.15 26.04
C ALA A 1120 -2.34 30.50 26.68
N TRP A 1121 -2.20 30.65 28.00
CA TRP A 1121 -2.62 31.84 28.74
C TRP A 1121 -1.51 32.85 29.05
N ARG A 1122 -0.28 32.60 28.57
CA ARG A 1122 0.91 33.42 28.90
C ARG A 1122 0.73 34.89 28.53
N ALA A 1123 0.05 35.19 27.43
CA ALA A 1123 -0.20 36.56 26.99
C ALA A 1123 -1.05 37.34 28.00
N TRP A 1124 -2.19 36.79 28.44
CA TRP A 1124 -3.03 37.42 29.46
C TRP A 1124 -2.32 37.55 30.80
N LEU A 1125 -1.54 36.52 31.21
CA LEU A 1125 -0.76 36.58 32.45
C LEU A 1125 0.25 37.74 32.42
N ALA A 1126 0.95 37.95 31.30
CA ALA A 1126 1.88 39.06 31.13
C ALA A 1126 1.17 40.41 31.21
N TRP A 1127 0.05 40.57 30.50
CA TRP A 1127 -0.75 41.80 30.55
C TRP A 1127 -1.28 42.10 31.95
N PHE A 1128 -1.77 41.09 32.66
CA PHE A 1128 -2.27 41.26 34.03
C PHE A 1128 -1.18 41.66 35.01
N ASN A 1129 0.04 41.14 34.86
CA ASN A 1129 1.19 41.60 35.66
C ASN A 1129 1.45 43.11 35.44
N ILE A 1130 1.42 43.56 34.18
CA ILE A 1130 1.65 44.96 33.84
C ILE A 1130 0.57 45.86 34.46
N TYR A 1131 -0.71 45.54 34.23
CA TYR A 1131 -1.79 46.39 34.71
C TYR A 1131 -1.94 46.38 36.24
N LEU A 1132 -1.65 45.25 36.92
CA LEU A 1132 -1.65 45.18 38.39
C LEU A 1132 -0.52 46.01 39.01
N ALA A 1133 0.64 46.10 38.35
CA ALA A 1133 1.73 46.97 38.77
C ALA A 1133 1.35 48.45 38.59
N LEU A 1134 0.69 48.79 37.47
CA LEU A 1134 0.21 50.15 37.20
C LEU A 1134 -0.90 50.62 38.15
N SER A 1135 -1.71 49.71 38.70
CA SER A 1135 -2.79 50.05 39.65
C SER A 1135 -2.33 50.23 41.11
N GLY A 1136 -1.03 50.05 41.41
CA GLY A 1136 -0.48 50.28 42.75
C GLY A 1136 -0.88 49.24 43.81
N THR A 1137 -1.36 48.07 43.39
CA THR A 1137 -1.85 46.98 44.25
C THR A 1137 -0.77 45.96 44.67
N GLU A 1138 0.52 46.25 44.48
CA GLU A 1138 1.59 45.42 45.02
C GLU A 1138 1.85 45.74 46.50
N GLY A 1139 1.19 44.97 47.36
CA GLY A 1139 1.47 44.93 48.78
C GLY A 1139 1.07 43.60 49.41
N SER A 1140 1.78 42.50 49.09
CA SER A 1140 2.21 41.45 50.04
C SER A 1140 2.56 40.09 49.37
N LEU A 1141 3.86 39.72 49.44
CA LEU A 1141 4.47 38.36 49.54
C LEU A 1141 4.64 37.48 48.27
N PRO A 1142 5.65 36.57 48.24
CA PRO A 1142 7.07 36.83 48.06
C PRO A 1142 7.63 36.20 46.76
N VAL A 1143 8.71 36.78 46.25
CA VAL A 1143 9.51 36.22 45.15
C VAL A 1143 10.20 34.94 45.63
N ALA A 1144 9.78 33.79 45.12
CA ALA A 1144 10.58 32.57 45.13
C ALA A 1144 11.53 32.61 43.93
N ALA A 1145 12.82 32.55 44.22
CA ALA A 1145 13.90 32.66 43.25
C ALA A 1145 13.89 31.51 42.23
N GLU A 1146 13.75 31.83 40.95
CA GLU A 1146 14.30 31.02 39.86
C GLU A 1146 15.58 31.67 39.33
N LYS A 1147 16.57 30.81 39.05
CA LYS A 1147 17.93 31.15 38.65
C LYS A 1147 17.97 31.90 37.30
N PRO A 1148 19.02 32.70 37.05
CA PRO A 1148 19.16 33.46 35.82
C PRO A 1148 19.69 32.54 34.71
N ASP A 1149 18.92 32.38 33.65
CA ASP A 1149 19.50 32.14 32.33
C ASP A 1149 18.59 32.69 31.23
N ALA A 1150 19.23 33.23 30.18
CA ALA A 1150 18.62 33.84 28.99
C ALA A 1150 18.07 35.29 29.09
N THR A 1151 18.90 36.22 29.56
CA THR A 1151 18.78 37.65 29.16
C THR A 1151 19.62 37.92 27.91
N GLN A 1152 19.12 37.59 26.71
CA GLN A 1152 19.60 38.25 25.48
C GLN A 1152 18.72 38.02 24.24
N ASP A 1153 17.40 38.14 24.31
CA ASP A 1153 16.59 38.24 23.07
C ASP A 1153 15.27 39.02 23.16
N ALA A 1154 14.89 39.55 24.33
CA ALA A 1154 13.64 40.28 24.50
C ALA A 1154 13.70 41.79 24.14
N ARG A 1155 14.81 42.29 23.60
CA ARG A 1155 14.94 43.71 23.18
C ARG A 1155 14.74 43.95 21.69
N THR A 1156 14.61 42.90 20.89
CA THR A 1156 14.44 43.00 19.43
C THR A 1156 12.99 42.79 18.98
N GLU A 1157 12.11 42.28 19.84
CA GLU A 1157 10.71 41.96 19.49
C GLU A 1157 9.72 43.12 19.74
N ALA A 1158 10.13 44.14 20.52
CA ALA A 1158 9.29 45.30 20.82
C ALA A 1158 9.27 46.38 19.70
N GLU A 1159 10.10 46.25 18.65
CA GLU A 1159 10.11 47.17 17.51
C GLU A 1159 9.55 46.56 16.21
N HIS A 1160 9.13 45.29 16.21
CA HIS A 1160 8.45 44.65 15.07
C HIS A 1160 6.92 44.59 15.20
N ILE A 1161 6.38 45.04 16.33
CA ILE A 1161 4.93 45.19 16.56
C ILE A 1161 4.63 46.69 16.77
N ARG A 1162 4.90 47.48 15.73
CA ARG A 1162 4.40 48.85 15.59
C ARG A 1162 3.94 49.09 14.15
#